data_AF-A0A428YA43-F1
#
_entry.id   AF-A0A428YA43-F1
#
_cell.length_a   1.000
_cell.length_b   1.000
_cell.length_c   1.000
_cell.angle_alpha   90.00
_cell.angle_beta   90.00
_cell.angle_gamma   90.00
#
_symmetry.space_group_name_H-M   'P 1'
#
loop_
_entity.id
_entity.type
_entity.pdbx_description
1 polymer ?
#
loop_
_entity_poly.entity_id
_entity_poly.type
_entity_poly.pdbx_seq_one_letter_code
_entity_poly.pdbx_strand_id
1 'polypeptide(L)'
;MGTLSLLILSTLPAASAESPPVLPTNYDQTVYGDFSVIGNTVTACPVQPGHYPPKLCHDAQNRVGSGPSAQNNGHPMTWADIDTDPVTYNSSSGRLTIPDGARIAYAKLTWAGNTGGLTSVPCGRGPIRPPGSPKQQQISLKINDRGSLIAPDRYTEDAPGDLTHTDHQFYSAYADVTGQFRGITGPSTVTVGNVWTPQGFDCFGGWSLTAVWMFDTAQPAAPARKQIAVYDAHTRVFTGRHRADARMPSIKSAGGLTRLGLAGFEGDWAMPGDQFLINGRNAGRTDNFFVSGADGHLKPAHANNMSVDVRTIDLAGDLLKPGEAGANLSFTSGHDAYLVANIVASSGRPELVVTTAMDKDVAHPGDQVTQSVTVTNTGSAPAVDIRVQSDLGPACAENIPRLEGGQWAKYSCSRSAPDDDVKPTATVTGQSLVGDRLSASAQTFLEVIRPGIAVTKSAVPNTVLSGQAVGYTIEVRNTGDTLLSGVSIDDKQVDACDRPDFGTLATGEAKLLHCSVAAGDEGFTNNVTVIGTDKAGRKVTADAHAAFTVIHPRIEFSVRPSTRAARAGESVTFSVTVRNPTPIQLGNVRVTGTPSACARDIGTLAPQQTVEYTCSVVMRERLTISLTVTATPFINGQLAETRRDTVNLTASVIVSLVEPTAEPPPVRKSAKTDRTENAPVAAFVAGLAAISTFVTVGAISATARSKR
;
A
#
# COMPACT_ATOMS: atom_id res chain seq x y z
N MET A 1 -71.71 60.91 -46.55
CA MET A 1 -71.99 60.02 -45.41
C MET A 1 -71.24 58.73 -45.64
N GLY A 2 -70.48 58.24 -44.66
CA GLY A 2 -69.78 56.95 -44.75
C GLY A 2 -69.86 56.24 -43.41
N THR A 3 -70.53 55.09 -43.38
CA THR A 3 -70.72 54.28 -42.17
C THR A 3 -69.59 53.26 -42.06
N LEU A 4 -68.74 53.43 -41.05
CA LEU A 4 -67.63 52.54 -40.76
C LEU A 4 -68.13 51.30 -40.00
N SER A 5 -68.20 50.14 -40.67
CA SER A 5 -68.58 48.88 -40.02
C SER A 5 -67.41 48.31 -39.22
N LEU A 6 -67.60 48.18 -37.90
CA LEU A 6 -66.58 47.66 -36.99
C LEU A 6 -66.56 46.12 -37.01
N LEU A 7 -65.51 45.52 -37.59
CA LEU A 7 -65.35 44.08 -37.63
C LEU A 7 -64.74 43.58 -36.31
N ILE A 8 -65.54 42.91 -35.47
CA ILE A 8 -65.06 42.32 -34.21
C ILE A 8 -64.38 40.99 -34.52
N LEU A 9 -63.05 40.96 -34.43
CA LEU A 9 -62.26 39.74 -34.53
C LEU A 9 -62.44 38.90 -33.26
N SER A 10 -63.21 37.81 -33.34
CA SER A 10 -63.34 36.84 -32.26
C SER A 10 -62.06 36.00 -32.17
N THR A 11 -61.15 36.37 -31.27
CA THR A 11 -59.98 35.55 -30.95
C THR A 11 -60.41 34.25 -30.29
N LEU A 12 -60.41 33.15 -31.04
CA LEU A 12 -60.48 31.81 -30.47
C LEU A 12 -59.32 31.63 -29.48
N PRO A 13 -59.54 31.08 -28.28
CA PRO A 13 -58.44 30.73 -27.40
C PRO A 13 -57.57 29.68 -28.08
N ALA A 14 -56.26 29.87 -28.07
CA ALA A 14 -55.34 28.84 -28.51
C ALA A 14 -55.56 27.59 -27.62
N ALA A 15 -55.73 26.43 -28.25
CA ALA A 15 -55.86 25.18 -27.51
C ALA A 15 -54.59 24.97 -26.67
N SER A 16 -54.75 24.94 -25.35
CA SER A 16 -53.64 24.63 -24.45
C SER A 16 -53.17 23.21 -24.77
N ALA A 17 -51.92 23.06 -25.20
CA ALA A 17 -51.32 21.74 -25.34
C ALA A 17 -51.36 21.05 -23.96
N GLU A 18 -52.10 19.96 -23.86
CA GLU A 18 -52.23 19.22 -22.60
C GLU A 18 -50.90 18.55 -22.25
N SER A 19 -50.53 18.56 -20.97
CA SER A 19 -49.27 17.95 -20.54
C SER A 19 -49.32 16.43 -20.74
N PRO A 20 -48.29 15.79 -21.31
CA PRO A 20 -48.32 14.37 -21.62
C PRO A 20 -48.47 13.51 -20.34
N PRO A 21 -49.28 12.43 -20.38
CA PRO A 21 -49.53 11.56 -19.22
C PRO A 21 -48.26 11.09 -18.52
N VAL A 22 -48.20 11.30 -17.20
CA VAL A 22 -47.05 10.92 -16.38
C VAL A 22 -47.12 9.42 -16.07
N LEU A 23 -46.08 8.68 -16.43
CA LEU A 23 -45.99 7.23 -16.21
C LEU A 23 -45.80 6.91 -14.72
N PRO A 24 -46.64 6.03 -14.12
CA PRO A 24 -46.45 5.57 -12.76
C PRO A 24 -45.10 4.88 -12.59
N THR A 25 -44.40 5.17 -11.49
CA THR A 25 -43.08 4.58 -11.19
C THR A 25 -43.26 3.37 -10.29
N ASN A 26 -42.84 2.19 -10.74
CA ASN A 26 -42.89 0.96 -9.95
C ASN A 26 -41.65 0.77 -9.07
N TYR A 27 -40.49 1.26 -9.54
CA TYR A 27 -39.20 1.18 -8.84
C TYR A 27 -38.37 2.42 -9.20
N ASP A 28 -37.65 3.00 -8.25
CA ASP A 28 -36.62 4.03 -8.49
C ASP A 28 -35.60 3.98 -7.35
N GLN A 29 -34.40 3.47 -7.63
CA GLN A 29 -33.31 3.38 -6.64
C GLN A 29 -31.94 3.55 -7.30
N THR A 30 -30.96 3.99 -6.51
CA THR A 30 -29.56 4.12 -6.92
C THR A 30 -28.72 2.96 -6.36
N VAL A 31 -28.30 2.03 -7.22
CA VAL A 31 -27.70 0.74 -6.83
C VAL A 31 -26.41 0.43 -7.61
N TYR A 32 -25.52 -0.41 -7.06
CA TYR A 32 -24.40 -0.99 -7.80
C TYR A 32 -24.93 -2.10 -8.73
N GLY A 33 -25.48 -1.72 -9.88
CA GLY A 33 -26.20 -2.66 -10.73
C GLY A 33 -26.63 -2.09 -12.08
N ASP A 34 -27.51 -2.83 -12.75
CA ASP A 34 -28.19 -2.40 -13.97
C ASP A 34 -29.51 -3.19 -14.13
N PHE A 35 -30.23 -2.98 -15.25
CA PHE A 35 -31.34 -3.86 -15.64
C PHE A 35 -30.97 -4.80 -16.79
N SER A 36 -31.78 -5.85 -16.90
CA SER A 36 -32.02 -6.64 -18.10
C SER A 36 -33.51 -6.62 -18.41
N VAL A 37 -33.92 -6.48 -19.68
CA VAL A 37 -35.30 -6.76 -20.11
C VAL A 37 -35.25 -7.91 -21.10
N ILE A 38 -36.18 -8.85 -20.97
CA ILE A 38 -36.39 -9.95 -21.93
C ILE A 38 -37.87 -10.10 -22.24
N GLY A 39 -38.24 -10.83 -23.28
CA GLY A 39 -39.64 -11.19 -23.54
C GLY A 39 -39.82 -12.22 -24.65
N ASN A 40 -41.06 -12.65 -24.88
CA ASN A 40 -41.42 -13.47 -26.04
C ASN A 40 -42.94 -13.43 -26.34
N THR A 41 -43.30 -13.77 -27.57
CA THR A 41 -44.69 -14.01 -28.00
C THR A 41 -45.28 -15.26 -27.35
N VAL A 42 -46.60 -15.32 -27.19
CA VAL A 42 -47.37 -16.56 -26.95
C VAL A 42 -48.28 -16.92 -28.14
N THR A 43 -48.08 -16.29 -29.29
CA THR A 43 -48.73 -16.65 -30.56
C THR A 43 -47.77 -17.34 -31.53
N ALA A 44 -48.32 -18.12 -32.45
CA ALA A 44 -47.62 -18.82 -33.50
C ALA A 44 -48.33 -18.65 -34.85
N CYS A 45 -47.57 -18.83 -35.93
CA CYS A 45 -48.13 -18.92 -37.27
C CYS A 45 -49.06 -20.14 -37.40
N PRO A 46 -50.16 -20.03 -38.17
CA PRO A 46 -51.17 -21.07 -38.29
C PRO A 46 -50.67 -22.32 -39.01
N VAL A 47 -51.24 -23.48 -38.66
CA VAL A 47 -51.02 -24.75 -39.38
C VAL A 47 -51.96 -24.95 -40.57
N GLN A 48 -52.93 -24.06 -40.80
CA GLN A 48 -53.89 -24.07 -41.91
C GLN A 48 -53.90 -22.72 -42.63
N PRO A 49 -54.20 -22.65 -43.94
CA PRO A 49 -54.23 -21.40 -44.69
C PRO A 49 -55.37 -20.49 -44.23
N GLY A 50 -55.06 -19.19 -44.11
CA GLY A 50 -56.04 -18.12 -43.95
C GLY A 50 -56.25 -17.37 -45.27
N HIS A 51 -56.19 -16.04 -45.24
CA HIS A 51 -56.09 -15.22 -46.46
C HIS A 51 -54.79 -15.51 -47.24
N TYR A 52 -53.74 -15.96 -46.55
CA TYR A 52 -52.45 -16.29 -47.11
C TYR A 52 -52.00 -17.72 -46.71
N PRO A 53 -51.08 -18.35 -47.47
CA PRO A 53 -50.49 -19.62 -47.08
C PRO A 53 -49.62 -19.51 -45.81
N PRO A 54 -49.61 -20.52 -44.92
CA PRO A 54 -48.79 -20.53 -43.69
C PRO A 54 -47.31 -20.24 -43.91
N LYS A 55 -46.77 -20.65 -45.08
CA LYS A 55 -45.39 -20.39 -45.47
C LYS A 55 -45.04 -18.90 -45.38
N LEU A 56 -45.93 -17.98 -45.76
CA LEU A 56 -45.62 -16.55 -45.74
C LEU A 56 -45.50 -16.01 -44.31
N CYS A 57 -46.27 -16.57 -43.36
CA CYS A 57 -46.09 -16.27 -41.93
C CYS A 57 -44.72 -16.75 -41.43
N HIS A 58 -44.33 -17.99 -41.77
CA HIS A 58 -43.01 -18.53 -41.39
C HIS A 58 -41.83 -17.85 -42.10
N ASP A 59 -41.99 -17.43 -43.36
CA ASP A 59 -41.01 -16.60 -44.07
C ASP A 59 -40.82 -15.28 -43.30
N ALA A 60 -41.92 -14.64 -42.90
CA ALA A 60 -41.89 -13.38 -42.16
C ALA A 60 -41.35 -13.49 -40.74
N GLN A 61 -41.55 -14.62 -40.04
CA GLN A 61 -40.86 -14.93 -38.78
C GLN A 61 -39.33 -14.92 -38.92
N ASN A 62 -38.82 -15.10 -40.14
CA ASN A 62 -37.40 -15.03 -40.52
C ASN A 62 -37.03 -13.73 -41.24
N ARG A 63 -37.85 -12.67 -41.13
CA ARG A 63 -37.67 -11.35 -41.78
C ARG A 63 -37.68 -11.41 -43.32
N VAL A 64 -38.50 -12.30 -43.90
CA VAL A 64 -38.69 -12.43 -45.36
C VAL A 64 -40.13 -12.12 -45.76
N GLY A 65 -40.31 -11.25 -46.76
CA GLY A 65 -41.63 -10.82 -47.26
C GLY A 65 -41.85 -9.31 -47.13
N SER A 66 -43.06 -8.85 -47.46
CA SER A 66 -43.51 -7.46 -47.26
C SER A 66 -45.04 -7.35 -47.27
N GLY A 67 -45.57 -6.29 -46.65
CA GLY A 67 -47.01 -6.04 -46.55
C GLY A 67 -47.78 -7.07 -45.69
N PRO A 68 -49.12 -7.10 -45.77
CA PRO A 68 -49.99 -7.86 -44.85
C PRO A 68 -49.72 -9.38 -44.77
N SER A 69 -49.16 -9.99 -45.82
CA SER A 69 -48.81 -11.42 -45.78
C SER A 69 -47.56 -11.71 -44.95
N ALA A 70 -46.82 -10.68 -44.54
CA ALA A 70 -45.61 -10.76 -43.72
C ALA A 70 -45.81 -10.21 -42.28
N GLN A 71 -47.06 -10.08 -41.85
CA GLN A 71 -47.52 -9.42 -40.61
C GLN A 71 -48.58 -10.32 -39.94
N ASN A 72 -48.81 -10.24 -38.63
CA ASN A 72 -49.85 -11.07 -38.00
C ASN A 72 -51.28 -10.72 -38.46
N ASN A 73 -51.52 -9.49 -38.94
CA ASN A 73 -52.84 -9.08 -39.45
C ASN A 73 -53.32 -9.93 -40.64
N GLY A 74 -52.40 -10.46 -41.45
CA GLY A 74 -52.73 -11.32 -42.59
C GLY A 74 -53.10 -12.76 -42.25
N HIS A 75 -52.83 -13.23 -41.02
CA HIS A 75 -52.87 -14.65 -40.66
C HIS A 75 -53.77 -14.96 -39.46
N PRO A 76 -54.49 -16.09 -39.44
CA PRO A 76 -55.24 -16.55 -38.27
C PRO A 76 -54.30 -17.12 -37.21
N MET A 77 -53.65 -16.24 -36.44
CA MET A 77 -52.65 -16.59 -35.44
C MET A 77 -53.19 -17.60 -34.41
N THR A 78 -52.40 -18.63 -34.12
CA THR A 78 -52.68 -19.66 -33.12
C THR A 78 -51.88 -19.41 -31.85
N TRP A 79 -52.11 -20.18 -30.79
CA TRP A 79 -51.23 -20.15 -29.62
C TRP A 79 -49.87 -20.81 -29.94
N ALA A 80 -48.80 -20.24 -29.37
CA ALA A 80 -47.53 -20.93 -29.19
C ALA A 80 -47.57 -21.66 -27.84
N ASP A 81 -47.18 -22.93 -27.83
CA ASP A 81 -46.99 -23.71 -26.62
C ASP A 81 -45.70 -24.52 -26.77
N ILE A 82 -44.76 -24.35 -25.83
CA ILE A 82 -43.37 -24.84 -25.92
C ILE A 82 -43.02 -25.90 -24.88
N ASP A 83 -43.90 -26.10 -23.89
CA ASP A 83 -43.77 -27.14 -22.88
C ASP A 83 -44.85 -28.22 -23.08
N THR A 84 -45.25 -28.90 -22.02
CA THR A 84 -46.19 -30.03 -22.05
C THR A 84 -47.08 -30.07 -20.80
N ASP A 85 -47.22 -28.96 -20.08
CA ASP A 85 -48.09 -28.86 -18.91
C ASP A 85 -49.54 -28.62 -19.37
N PRO A 86 -50.49 -29.56 -19.15
CA PRO A 86 -51.88 -29.41 -19.59
C PRO A 86 -52.65 -28.32 -18.81
N VAL A 87 -52.04 -27.67 -17.83
CA VAL A 87 -52.57 -26.47 -17.17
C VAL A 87 -52.28 -25.20 -17.98
N THR A 88 -51.32 -25.24 -18.91
CA THR A 88 -51.06 -24.17 -19.88
C THR A 88 -51.76 -24.40 -21.21
N TYR A 89 -52.42 -23.38 -21.76
CA TYR A 89 -52.95 -23.38 -23.14
C TYR A 89 -52.06 -22.61 -24.12
N ASN A 90 -51.13 -21.83 -23.59
CA ASN A 90 -50.02 -21.23 -24.32
C ASN A 90 -48.81 -21.09 -23.38
N SER A 91 -47.61 -21.11 -23.96
CA SER A 91 -46.36 -20.91 -23.24
C SER A 91 -45.24 -20.48 -24.18
N SER A 92 -44.31 -19.67 -23.66
CA SER A 92 -43.06 -19.33 -24.32
C SER A 92 -41.98 -18.99 -23.29
N SER A 93 -40.72 -18.92 -23.73
CA SER A 93 -39.57 -18.70 -22.86
C SER A 93 -38.56 -17.72 -23.41
N GLY A 94 -37.85 -17.09 -22.47
CA GLY A 94 -36.65 -16.30 -22.67
C GLY A 94 -35.54 -16.69 -21.69
N ARG A 95 -34.34 -16.14 -21.89
CA ARG A 95 -33.16 -16.33 -21.03
C ARG A 95 -32.80 -15.03 -20.33
N LEU A 96 -32.99 -14.99 -19.02
CA LEU A 96 -32.46 -13.94 -18.17
C LEU A 96 -31.02 -14.30 -17.77
N THR A 97 -30.08 -13.37 -17.91
CA THR A 97 -28.74 -13.52 -17.31
C THR A 97 -28.62 -12.57 -16.12
N ILE A 98 -28.47 -13.14 -14.93
CA ILE A 98 -28.10 -12.41 -13.70
C ILE A 98 -26.58 -12.53 -13.56
N PRO A 99 -25.83 -11.43 -13.39
CA PRO A 99 -24.37 -11.50 -13.19
C PRO A 99 -23.99 -12.31 -11.95
N ASP A 100 -22.85 -12.99 -12.00
CA ASP A 100 -22.38 -13.82 -10.87
C ASP A 100 -22.13 -12.96 -9.62
N GLY A 101 -22.70 -13.39 -8.50
CA GLY A 101 -22.68 -12.64 -7.23
C GLY A 101 -23.73 -11.52 -7.11
N ALA A 102 -24.46 -11.18 -8.18
CA ALA A 102 -25.57 -10.23 -8.11
C ALA A 102 -26.86 -10.91 -7.65
N ARG A 103 -27.75 -10.12 -7.05
CA ARG A 103 -29.13 -10.50 -6.70
C ARG A 103 -30.12 -9.63 -7.47
N ILE A 104 -31.34 -10.13 -7.69
CA ILE A 104 -32.44 -9.28 -8.14
C ILE A 104 -32.82 -8.30 -7.03
N ALA A 105 -32.86 -7.01 -7.37
CA ALA A 105 -33.37 -5.93 -6.54
C ALA A 105 -34.87 -5.75 -6.72
N TYR A 106 -35.33 -5.88 -7.98
CA TYR A 106 -36.73 -5.76 -8.38
C TYR A 106 -36.96 -6.50 -9.70
N ALA A 107 -38.10 -7.16 -9.85
CA ALA A 107 -38.52 -7.78 -11.12
C ALA A 107 -40.01 -7.57 -11.40
N LYS A 108 -40.32 -7.05 -12.58
CA LYS A 108 -41.68 -6.82 -13.09
C LYS A 108 -41.96 -7.73 -14.28
N LEU A 109 -42.92 -8.64 -14.13
CA LEU A 109 -43.48 -9.39 -15.25
C LEU A 109 -44.64 -8.57 -15.83
N THR A 110 -44.61 -8.27 -17.12
CA THR A 110 -45.63 -7.49 -17.84
C THR A 110 -46.14 -8.32 -19.03
N TRP A 111 -47.45 -8.38 -19.25
CA TRP A 111 -48.05 -9.11 -20.37
C TRP A 111 -49.17 -8.32 -21.02
N ALA A 112 -49.47 -8.64 -22.27
CA ALA A 112 -50.46 -7.96 -23.10
C ALA A 112 -51.06 -8.91 -24.14
N GLY A 113 -52.21 -8.53 -24.69
CA GLY A 113 -52.95 -9.24 -25.74
C GLY A 113 -54.19 -8.45 -26.17
N ASN A 114 -54.94 -8.95 -27.15
CA ASN A 114 -56.28 -8.42 -27.45
C ASN A 114 -57.26 -8.90 -26.36
N THR A 115 -58.28 -8.10 -26.02
CA THR A 115 -59.44 -8.60 -25.24
C THR A 115 -60.36 -9.48 -26.10
N GLY A 116 -60.26 -9.37 -27.43
CA GLY A 116 -61.19 -9.95 -28.39
C GLY A 116 -62.64 -9.45 -28.25
N GLY A 117 -62.92 -8.43 -27.43
CA GLY A 117 -64.28 -8.02 -27.09
C GLY A 117 -65.09 -7.49 -28.27
N LEU A 118 -64.42 -6.82 -29.21
CA LEU A 118 -65.03 -6.16 -30.36
C LEU A 118 -65.21 -7.11 -31.54
N THR A 119 -66.41 -7.67 -31.73
CA THR A 119 -66.71 -8.63 -32.82
C THR A 119 -66.71 -8.03 -34.23
N SER A 120 -66.62 -6.70 -34.35
CA SER A 120 -66.48 -5.97 -35.61
C SER A 120 -65.13 -6.18 -36.28
N VAL A 121 -64.04 -6.24 -35.50
CA VAL A 121 -62.66 -6.28 -35.98
C VAL A 121 -62.11 -7.71 -36.07
N PRO A 122 -61.10 -8.01 -36.91
CA PRO A 122 -60.64 -9.38 -37.20
C PRO A 122 -60.45 -10.28 -35.98
N CYS A 123 -59.72 -9.86 -34.93
CA CYS A 123 -59.44 -10.73 -33.79
C CYS A 123 -60.67 -11.01 -32.91
N GLY A 124 -61.72 -10.17 -32.98
CA GLY A 124 -62.99 -10.44 -32.30
C GLY A 124 -63.99 -11.24 -33.15
N ARG A 125 -63.75 -11.41 -34.46
CA ARG A 125 -64.68 -11.99 -35.44
C ARG A 125 -64.63 -13.52 -35.47
N GLY A 126 -65.21 -14.14 -34.43
CA GLY A 126 -65.29 -15.59 -34.28
C GLY A 126 -64.00 -16.30 -33.82
N PRO A 127 -63.18 -15.73 -32.93
CA PRO A 127 -61.94 -16.36 -32.47
C PRO A 127 -62.19 -17.54 -31.52
N ILE A 128 -61.18 -18.40 -31.37
CA ILE A 128 -61.10 -19.32 -30.24
C ILE A 128 -60.55 -18.53 -29.05
N ARG A 129 -61.28 -18.48 -27.93
CA ARG A 129 -60.86 -17.72 -26.74
C ARG A 129 -60.33 -18.66 -25.65
N PRO A 130 -59.37 -18.21 -24.82
CA PRO A 130 -59.11 -18.88 -23.54
C PRO A 130 -60.34 -18.79 -22.63
N PRO A 131 -60.44 -19.65 -21.60
CA PRO A 131 -61.46 -19.52 -20.58
C PRO A 131 -61.32 -18.20 -19.79
N GLY A 132 -62.40 -17.79 -19.09
CA GLY A 132 -62.38 -16.63 -18.20
C GLY A 132 -62.26 -15.29 -18.93
N SER A 133 -61.45 -14.38 -18.38
CA SER A 133 -61.23 -13.03 -18.90
C SER A 133 -59.79 -12.58 -18.64
N PRO A 134 -59.20 -11.70 -19.48
CA PRO A 134 -57.80 -11.28 -19.34
C PRO A 134 -57.52 -10.56 -18.01
N LYS A 135 -58.53 -9.88 -17.45
CA LYS A 135 -58.47 -9.21 -16.14
C LYS A 135 -58.37 -10.15 -14.94
N GLN A 136 -58.76 -11.41 -15.09
CA GLN A 136 -58.79 -12.42 -14.01
C GLN A 136 -57.82 -13.58 -14.26
N GLN A 137 -57.20 -13.65 -15.43
CA GLN A 137 -56.29 -14.73 -15.79
C GLN A 137 -55.03 -14.69 -14.92
N GLN A 138 -54.70 -15.82 -14.29
CA GLN A 138 -53.42 -16.03 -13.65
C GLN A 138 -52.40 -16.54 -14.68
N ILE A 139 -51.20 -15.97 -14.64
CA ILE A 139 -50.08 -16.32 -15.50
C ILE A 139 -49.29 -17.45 -14.86
N SER A 140 -48.95 -18.47 -15.65
CA SER A 140 -47.94 -19.47 -15.26
C SER A 140 -46.55 -18.86 -15.44
N LEU A 141 -45.76 -18.79 -14.37
CA LEU A 141 -44.38 -18.33 -14.39
C LEU A 141 -43.48 -19.45 -13.87
N LYS A 142 -42.51 -19.88 -14.68
CA LYS A 142 -41.51 -20.88 -14.29
C LYS A 142 -40.09 -20.36 -14.50
N ILE A 143 -39.32 -20.29 -13.42
CA ILE A 143 -37.91 -19.85 -13.43
C ILE A 143 -37.04 -21.07 -13.21
N ASN A 144 -36.33 -21.50 -14.26
CA ASN A 144 -35.70 -22.82 -14.38
C ASN A 144 -36.74 -23.92 -14.09
N ASP A 145 -36.70 -24.53 -12.90
CA ASP A 145 -37.67 -25.54 -12.47
C ASP A 145 -38.71 -25.04 -11.45
N ARG A 146 -38.59 -23.82 -10.94
CA ARG A 146 -39.50 -23.25 -9.93
C ARG A 146 -40.72 -22.61 -10.58
N GLY A 147 -41.87 -23.28 -10.52
CA GLY A 147 -43.17 -22.75 -10.98
C GLY A 147 -43.88 -21.86 -9.97
N SER A 148 -44.79 -21.01 -10.44
CA SER A 148 -45.70 -20.16 -9.67
C SER A 148 -46.88 -19.70 -10.54
N LEU A 149 -48.07 -19.54 -9.94
CA LEU A 149 -49.19 -18.84 -10.56
C LEU A 149 -49.21 -17.39 -10.07
N ILE A 150 -49.29 -16.44 -11.01
CA ILE A 150 -49.14 -15.00 -10.77
C ILE A 150 -50.45 -14.31 -11.18
N ALA A 151 -51.11 -13.62 -10.24
CA ALA A 151 -52.24 -12.75 -10.54
C ALA A 151 -51.75 -11.35 -10.99
N PRO A 152 -52.52 -10.59 -11.78
CA PRO A 152 -52.20 -9.20 -12.08
C PRO A 152 -52.32 -8.32 -10.82
N ASP A 153 -51.24 -7.64 -10.45
CA ASP A 153 -51.28 -6.52 -9.49
C ASP A 153 -52.01 -5.31 -10.10
N ARG A 154 -51.87 -5.14 -11.42
CA ARG A 154 -52.61 -4.16 -12.21
C ARG A 154 -53.04 -4.76 -13.55
N TYR A 155 -54.21 -4.31 -14.01
CA TYR A 155 -54.75 -4.54 -15.35
C TYR A 155 -55.27 -3.22 -15.92
N THR A 156 -54.97 -2.95 -17.19
CA THR A 156 -55.43 -1.77 -17.96
C THR A 156 -55.83 -2.22 -19.37
N GLU A 157 -56.91 -1.69 -19.92
CA GLU A 157 -57.36 -1.96 -21.30
C GLU A 157 -57.78 -0.67 -22.01
N ASP A 158 -57.72 -0.68 -23.35
CA ASP A 158 -58.14 0.45 -24.17
C ASP A 158 -59.60 0.84 -23.87
N ALA A 159 -59.85 2.13 -23.68
CA ALA A 159 -61.19 2.64 -23.42
C ALA A 159 -62.07 2.49 -24.68
N PRO A 160 -63.31 1.95 -24.60
CA PRO A 160 -64.15 1.73 -25.78
C PRO A 160 -64.51 2.97 -26.59
N GLY A 161 -64.40 4.17 -26.02
CA GLY A 161 -64.61 5.45 -26.73
C GLY A 161 -63.39 5.96 -27.51
N ASP A 162 -62.22 5.35 -27.31
CA ASP A 162 -60.96 5.70 -27.98
C ASP A 162 -60.68 4.84 -29.22
N LEU A 163 -61.51 3.82 -29.47
CA LEU A 163 -61.32 2.83 -30.53
C LEU A 163 -62.19 3.14 -31.74
N THR A 164 -61.60 3.14 -32.93
CA THR A 164 -62.32 3.23 -34.20
C THR A 164 -62.68 1.83 -34.73
N HIS A 165 -63.41 1.77 -35.85
CA HIS A 165 -63.78 0.50 -36.50
C HIS A 165 -62.61 -0.35 -37.03
N THR A 166 -61.38 0.17 -37.01
CA THR A 166 -60.13 -0.55 -37.34
C THR A 166 -59.28 -0.85 -36.11
N ASP A 167 -59.60 -0.32 -34.93
CA ASP A 167 -58.79 -0.52 -33.74
C ASP A 167 -59.23 -1.74 -32.92
N HIS A 168 -58.27 -2.61 -32.64
CA HIS A 168 -58.42 -3.71 -31.69
C HIS A 168 -58.33 -3.18 -30.26
N GLN A 169 -59.24 -3.60 -29.37
CA GLN A 169 -59.11 -3.36 -27.94
C GLN A 169 -57.96 -4.22 -27.38
N PHE A 170 -56.87 -3.58 -26.98
CA PHE A 170 -55.74 -4.22 -26.31
C PHE A 170 -55.87 -4.11 -24.79
N TYR A 171 -55.12 -4.96 -24.07
CA TYR A 171 -54.88 -4.80 -22.65
C TYR A 171 -53.38 -4.92 -22.33
N SER A 172 -52.95 -4.33 -21.22
CA SER A 172 -51.70 -4.70 -20.55
C SER A 172 -51.93 -4.94 -19.05
N ALA A 173 -51.13 -5.82 -18.47
CA ALA A 173 -51.15 -6.15 -17.06
C ALA A 173 -49.73 -6.43 -16.57
N TYR A 174 -49.51 -6.32 -15.26
CA TYR A 174 -48.23 -6.66 -14.65
C TYR A 174 -48.37 -7.22 -13.24
N ALA A 175 -47.29 -7.84 -12.76
CA ALA A 175 -47.08 -8.16 -11.36
C ALA A 175 -45.61 -7.95 -10.94
N ASP A 176 -45.39 -7.64 -9.66
CA ASP A 176 -44.09 -7.75 -9.00
C ASP A 176 -43.78 -9.24 -8.75
N VAL A 177 -42.70 -9.73 -9.37
CA VAL A 177 -42.23 -11.12 -9.27
C VAL A 177 -40.85 -11.20 -8.60
N THR A 178 -40.43 -10.16 -7.89
CA THR A 178 -39.14 -10.08 -7.16
C THR A 178 -39.00 -11.21 -6.15
N GLY A 179 -40.10 -11.68 -5.56
CA GLY A 179 -40.12 -12.80 -4.61
C GLY A 179 -39.65 -14.12 -5.23
N GLN A 180 -40.01 -14.39 -6.49
CA GLN A 180 -39.76 -15.63 -7.20
C GLN A 180 -38.28 -15.76 -7.63
N PHE A 181 -37.57 -14.63 -7.77
CA PHE A 181 -36.13 -14.60 -8.06
C PHE A 181 -35.22 -14.73 -6.81
N ARG A 182 -35.78 -14.92 -5.61
CA ARG A 182 -34.98 -15.11 -4.38
C ARG A 182 -34.11 -16.38 -4.47
N GLY A 183 -32.80 -16.20 -4.35
CA GLY A 183 -31.84 -17.30 -4.50
C GLY A 183 -31.83 -17.90 -5.92
N ILE A 184 -32.02 -17.07 -6.94
CA ILE A 184 -31.73 -17.36 -8.35
C ILE A 184 -30.53 -16.49 -8.76
N THR A 185 -29.55 -17.09 -9.44
CA THR A 185 -28.27 -16.47 -9.84
C THR A 185 -27.83 -17.04 -11.20
N GLY A 186 -26.98 -16.31 -11.93
CA GLY A 186 -26.47 -16.77 -13.23
C GLY A 186 -27.52 -16.76 -14.35
N PRO A 187 -27.24 -17.45 -15.48
CA PRO A 187 -28.19 -17.62 -16.58
C PRO A 187 -29.37 -18.52 -16.18
N SER A 188 -30.59 -18.02 -16.33
CA SER A 188 -31.84 -18.72 -16.03
C SER A 188 -32.81 -18.67 -17.21
N THR A 189 -33.48 -19.80 -17.47
CA THR A 189 -34.64 -19.83 -18.39
C THR A 189 -35.86 -19.35 -17.63
N VAL A 190 -36.61 -18.41 -18.22
CA VAL A 190 -37.91 -17.96 -17.74
C VAL A 190 -38.94 -18.40 -18.76
N THR A 191 -39.81 -19.34 -18.39
CA THR A 191 -41.01 -19.71 -19.17
C THR A 191 -42.21 -19.00 -18.58
N VAL A 192 -43.07 -18.45 -19.45
CA VAL A 192 -44.30 -17.77 -19.11
C VAL A 192 -45.42 -18.31 -19.99
N GLY A 193 -46.57 -18.61 -19.40
CA GLY A 193 -47.72 -19.18 -20.11
C GLY A 193 -49.06 -18.78 -19.48
N ASN A 194 -50.16 -19.18 -20.10
CA ASN A 194 -51.51 -18.71 -19.81
C ASN A 194 -51.68 -17.18 -19.94
N VAL A 195 -50.93 -16.55 -20.86
CA VAL A 195 -51.15 -15.14 -21.23
C VAL A 195 -52.44 -15.08 -22.06
N TRP A 196 -53.44 -14.37 -21.55
CA TRP A 196 -54.78 -14.38 -22.16
C TRP A 196 -54.76 -13.67 -23.51
N THR A 197 -55.02 -14.41 -24.59
CA THR A 197 -55.30 -13.85 -25.91
C THR A 197 -56.12 -14.82 -26.76
N PRO A 198 -57.04 -14.34 -27.63
CA PRO A 198 -57.73 -15.21 -28.58
C PRO A 198 -56.80 -15.75 -29.68
N GLN A 199 -57.22 -16.83 -30.35
CA GLN A 199 -56.67 -17.27 -31.63
C GLN A 199 -57.62 -16.85 -32.74
N GLY A 200 -57.08 -16.23 -33.79
CA GLY A 200 -57.86 -15.59 -34.85
C GLY A 200 -57.00 -14.69 -35.72
N PHE A 201 -57.60 -14.08 -36.75
CA PHE A 201 -56.90 -13.11 -37.59
C PHE A 201 -56.47 -11.91 -36.76
N ASP A 202 -55.24 -11.45 -36.93
CA ASP A 202 -54.77 -10.19 -36.33
C ASP A 202 -54.86 -10.21 -34.78
N CYS A 203 -54.62 -11.38 -34.20
CA CYS A 203 -54.51 -11.59 -32.76
C CYS A 203 -53.04 -11.71 -32.32
N PHE A 204 -52.71 -11.11 -31.17
CA PHE A 204 -51.39 -11.13 -30.55
C PHE A 204 -51.47 -11.47 -29.07
N GLY A 205 -50.34 -11.86 -28.51
CA GLY A 205 -50.17 -11.85 -27.07
C GLY A 205 -48.76 -12.23 -26.71
N GLY A 206 -48.29 -11.75 -25.56
CA GLY A 206 -46.96 -12.09 -25.09
C GLY A 206 -46.62 -11.42 -23.79
N TRP A 207 -45.35 -11.50 -23.43
CA TRP A 207 -44.84 -11.02 -22.15
C TRP A 207 -43.45 -10.42 -22.27
N SER A 208 -43.11 -9.61 -21.28
CA SER A 208 -41.77 -9.14 -20.99
C SER A 208 -41.48 -9.22 -19.49
N LEU A 209 -40.22 -9.45 -19.14
CA LEU A 209 -39.71 -9.39 -17.79
C LEU A 209 -38.64 -8.31 -17.72
N THR A 210 -38.88 -7.27 -16.94
CA THR A 210 -37.82 -6.33 -16.51
C THR A 210 -37.25 -6.83 -15.19
N ALA A 211 -35.94 -7.07 -15.14
CA ALA A 211 -35.23 -7.50 -13.93
C ALA A 211 -34.08 -6.53 -13.64
N VAL A 212 -34.17 -5.82 -12.51
CA VAL A 212 -33.10 -5.00 -11.96
C VAL A 212 -32.22 -5.89 -11.11
N TRP A 213 -30.94 -6.01 -11.46
CA TRP A 213 -29.94 -6.77 -10.70
C TRP A 213 -28.97 -5.82 -10.01
N MET A 214 -28.48 -6.19 -8.83
CA MET A 214 -27.53 -5.40 -8.06
C MET A 214 -26.57 -6.25 -7.23
N PHE A 215 -25.45 -5.62 -6.89
CA PHE A 215 -24.56 -5.99 -5.81
C PHE A 215 -24.77 -5.04 -4.62
N ASP A 216 -24.45 -5.48 -3.41
CA ASP A 216 -24.54 -4.65 -2.20
C ASP A 216 -23.31 -3.71 -2.04
N THR A 217 -22.24 -3.95 -2.80
CA THR A 217 -21.02 -3.12 -2.88
C THR A 217 -20.56 -2.98 -4.34
N ALA A 218 -19.60 -2.09 -4.60
CA ALA A 218 -18.96 -1.99 -5.92
C ALA A 218 -18.27 -3.31 -6.32
N GLN A 219 -18.42 -3.71 -7.58
CA GLN A 219 -17.84 -4.93 -8.16
C GLN A 219 -17.35 -4.65 -9.59
N PRO A 220 -16.48 -5.48 -10.20
CA PRO A 220 -16.01 -5.25 -11.58
C PRO A 220 -17.12 -5.12 -12.63
N ALA A 221 -18.26 -5.80 -12.44
CA ALA A 221 -19.44 -5.70 -13.30
C ALA A 221 -20.35 -4.47 -13.00
N ALA A 222 -20.16 -3.82 -11.85
CA ALA A 222 -20.85 -2.60 -11.44
C ALA A 222 -19.94 -1.76 -10.52
N PRO A 223 -18.90 -1.10 -11.07
CA PRO A 223 -17.86 -0.43 -10.28
C PRO A 223 -18.29 0.93 -9.70
N ALA A 224 -19.53 1.31 -9.96
CA ALA A 224 -20.18 2.55 -9.56
C ALA A 224 -21.70 2.35 -9.55
N ARG A 225 -22.42 3.23 -8.87
CA ARG A 225 -23.88 3.18 -8.81
C ARG A 225 -24.55 3.73 -10.09
N LYS A 226 -25.78 3.27 -10.36
CA LYS A 226 -26.69 3.82 -11.37
C LYS A 226 -28.05 4.07 -10.73
N GLN A 227 -28.72 5.17 -11.08
CA GLN A 227 -30.15 5.32 -10.79
C GLN A 227 -30.92 4.47 -11.80
N ILE A 228 -31.69 3.52 -11.31
CA ILE A 228 -32.52 2.63 -12.13
C ILE A 228 -33.98 2.86 -11.75
N ALA A 229 -34.79 3.26 -12.74
CA ALA A 229 -36.21 3.52 -12.57
C ALA A 229 -37.04 2.68 -13.55
N VAL A 230 -38.05 1.96 -13.04
CA VAL A 230 -39.00 1.15 -13.83
C VAL A 230 -40.36 1.83 -13.82
N TYR A 231 -40.95 2.00 -15.00
CA TYR A 231 -42.19 2.70 -15.23
C TYR A 231 -43.28 1.77 -15.79
N ASP A 232 -44.49 2.02 -15.34
CA ASP A 232 -45.71 1.42 -15.87
C ASP A 232 -46.24 2.22 -17.05
N ALA A 233 -46.68 1.54 -18.10
CA ALA A 233 -47.27 2.17 -19.26
C ALA A 233 -48.50 1.41 -19.78
N HIS A 234 -49.37 2.16 -20.44
CA HIS A 234 -50.40 1.64 -21.33
C HIS A 234 -50.55 2.68 -22.45
N THR A 235 -49.44 2.91 -23.16
CA THR A 235 -49.31 4.01 -24.12
C THR A 235 -49.60 3.47 -25.51
N ARG A 236 -50.86 3.59 -25.90
CA ARG A 236 -51.45 3.06 -27.14
C ARG A 236 -51.29 4.03 -28.31
N VAL A 237 -50.68 3.59 -29.41
CA VAL A 237 -50.77 4.23 -30.72
C VAL A 237 -51.92 3.54 -31.48
N PHE A 238 -52.83 4.31 -32.09
CA PHE A 238 -54.04 3.77 -32.74
C PHE A 238 -53.95 3.87 -34.26
N THR A 239 -54.67 3.01 -34.99
CA THR A 239 -54.72 3.02 -36.47
C THR A 239 -55.18 4.37 -37.02
N GLY A 240 -56.09 5.05 -36.33
CA GLY A 240 -56.55 6.41 -36.68
C GLY A 240 -55.83 7.56 -35.94
N ARG A 241 -54.90 7.26 -35.03
CA ARG A 241 -54.12 8.24 -34.25
C ARG A 241 -52.68 7.76 -34.10
N HIS A 242 -51.88 7.98 -35.14
CA HIS A 242 -50.48 7.55 -35.29
C HIS A 242 -49.47 8.21 -34.33
N ARG A 243 -49.92 8.69 -33.16
CA ARG A 243 -49.08 9.31 -32.13
C ARG A 243 -49.66 9.09 -30.74
N ALA A 244 -48.79 8.71 -29.81
CA ALA A 244 -49.05 8.71 -28.38
C ALA A 244 -47.90 9.41 -27.64
N ASP A 245 -48.22 10.19 -26.60
CA ASP A 245 -47.24 10.90 -25.79
C ASP A 245 -47.31 10.43 -24.33
N ALA A 246 -46.17 10.45 -23.64
CA ALA A 246 -46.05 10.10 -22.23
C ALA A 246 -44.90 10.86 -21.56
N ARG A 247 -44.78 10.79 -20.23
CA ARG A 247 -43.68 11.40 -19.48
C ARG A 247 -43.12 10.46 -18.41
N MET A 248 -41.83 10.15 -18.49
CA MET A 248 -41.10 9.56 -17.36
C MET A 248 -40.89 10.66 -16.30
N PRO A 249 -41.30 10.49 -15.02
CA PRO A 249 -41.20 11.56 -14.03
C PRO A 249 -39.81 11.75 -13.41
N SER A 250 -39.05 10.66 -13.16
CA SER A 250 -38.07 10.65 -12.06
C SER A 250 -36.60 10.37 -12.43
N ILE A 251 -36.33 9.83 -13.61
CA ILE A 251 -34.95 9.57 -14.06
C ILE A 251 -34.18 10.90 -14.16
N LYS A 252 -32.98 10.94 -13.56
CA LYS A 252 -32.08 12.10 -13.61
C LYS A 252 -30.80 11.71 -14.34
N SER A 253 -30.55 12.36 -15.47
CA SER A 253 -29.28 12.22 -16.18
C SER A 253 -28.19 12.93 -15.38
N ALA A 254 -27.17 12.19 -14.95
CA ALA A 254 -25.95 12.78 -14.41
C ALA A 254 -24.93 13.15 -15.50
N GLY A 255 -25.29 13.00 -16.79
CA GLY A 255 -24.40 13.25 -17.94
C GLY A 255 -23.51 12.08 -18.35
N GLY A 256 -23.73 10.89 -17.79
CA GLY A 256 -23.09 9.64 -18.22
C GLY A 256 -23.96 8.79 -19.12
N LEU A 257 -23.43 7.63 -19.52
CA LEU A 257 -24.18 6.62 -20.26
C LEU A 257 -25.52 6.34 -19.55
N THR A 258 -26.60 6.50 -20.30
CA THR A 258 -27.96 6.21 -19.85
C THR A 258 -28.60 5.22 -20.81
N ARG A 259 -29.14 4.13 -20.28
CA ARG A 259 -29.73 3.01 -21.01
C ARG A 259 -31.24 3.03 -20.82
N LEU A 260 -32.01 2.73 -21.87
CA LEU A 260 -33.44 2.45 -21.76
C LEU A 260 -33.73 1.02 -22.21
N GLY A 261 -34.55 0.31 -21.44
CA GLY A 261 -35.24 -0.90 -21.87
C GLY A 261 -36.71 -0.56 -22.10
N LEU A 262 -37.31 -1.11 -23.16
CA LEU A 262 -38.72 -0.90 -23.47
C LEU A 262 -39.36 -2.25 -23.81
N ALA A 263 -40.63 -2.41 -23.41
CA ALA A 263 -41.51 -3.47 -23.90
C ALA A 263 -42.74 -2.87 -24.59
N GLY A 264 -42.89 -3.20 -25.87
CA GLY A 264 -44.03 -2.90 -26.72
C GLY A 264 -44.63 -4.17 -27.32
N PHE A 265 -45.83 -4.03 -27.86
CA PHE A 265 -46.62 -5.12 -28.43
C PHE A 265 -47.34 -4.64 -29.68
N GLU A 266 -47.58 -5.53 -30.65
CA GLU A 266 -48.20 -5.24 -31.95
C GLU A 266 -47.40 -4.25 -32.80
N GLY A 267 -46.08 -4.47 -32.90
CA GLY A 267 -45.19 -3.74 -33.80
C GLY A 267 -44.87 -4.54 -35.05
N ASP A 268 -45.25 -4.05 -36.23
CA ASP A 268 -45.18 -4.79 -37.49
C ASP A 268 -43.93 -4.44 -38.31
N TRP A 269 -42.97 -5.37 -38.35
CA TRP A 269 -41.66 -5.15 -38.99
C TRP A 269 -41.71 -4.76 -40.48
N ALA A 270 -42.77 -5.17 -41.17
CA ALA A 270 -42.99 -4.90 -42.57
C ALA A 270 -43.75 -3.57 -42.83
N MET A 271 -44.06 -2.80 -41.78
CA MET A 271 -44.60 -1.44 -41.84
C MET A 271 -43.58 -0.42 -41.30
N PRO A 272 -42.83 0.31 -42.16
CA PRO A 272 -41.94 1.37 -41.71
C PRO A 272 -42.70 2.65 -41.34
N GLY A 273 -42.08 3.52 -40.55
CA GLY A 273 -42.62 4.80 -40.05
C GLY A 273 -42.62 4.90 -38.52
N ASP A 274 -42.35 3.79 -37.84
CA ASP A 274 -42.43 3.65 -36.39
C ASP A 274 -41.21 4.22 -35.67
N GLN A 275 -41.43 5.21 -34.80
CA GLN A 275 -40.36 5.91 -34.09
C GLN A 275 -40.63 6.07 -32.60
N PHE A 276 -39.59 5.80 -31.82
CA PHE A 276 -39.50 6.19 -30.42
C PHE A 276 -38.69 7.49 -30.30
N LEU A 277 -39.35 8.54 -29.81
CA LEU A 277 -38.82 9.89 -29.62
C LEU A 277 -38.65 10.19 -28.12
N ILE A 278 -37.52 10.78 -27.75
CA ILE A 278 -37.25 11.36 -26.43
C ILE A 278 -37.03 12.86 -26.61
N ASN A 279 -37.80 13.68 -25.89
CA ASN A 279 -37.75 15.14 -25.96
C ASN A 279 -37.80 15.66 -27.42
N GLY A 280 -38.60 15.00 -28.27
CA GLY A 280 -38.78 15.33 -29.70
C GLY A 280 -37.70 14.79 -30.66
N ARG A 281 -36.77 13.95 -30.19
CA ARG A 281 -35.64 13.43 -30.98
C ARG A 281 -35.66 11.89 -31.04
N ASN A 282 -35.41 11.32 -32.22
CA ASN A 282 -35.43 9.86 -32.41
C ASN A 282 -34.33 9.15 -31.60
N ALA A 283 -34.75 8.45 -30.56
CA ALA A 283 -33.88 7.70 -29.66
C ALA A 283 -33.50 6.33 -30.21
N GLY A 284 -34.41 5.72 -30.99
CA GLY A 284 -34.19 4.42 -31.63
C GLY A 284 -33.15 4.44 -32.76
N ARG A 285 -32.87 5.62 -33.34
CA ARG A 285 -31.99 5.82 -34.51
C ARG A 285 -32.36 4.97 -35.73
N THR A 286 -33.66 4.68 -35.87
CA THR A 286 -34.27 3.89 -36.93
C THR A 286 -35.61 4.53 -37.33
N ASP A 287 -36.02 4.36 -38.57
CA ASP A 287 -37.34 4.71 -39.11
C ASP A 287 -38.37 3.58 -38.94
N ASN A 288 -37.96 2.42 -38.44
CA ASN A 288 -38.84 1.42 -37.86
C ASN A 288 -38.27 0.88 -36.52
N PHE A 289 -38.90 1.25 -35.40
CA PHE A 289 -38.48 0.84 -34.05
C PHE A 289 -39.22 -0.41 -33.57
N PHE A 290 -40.54 -0.47 -33.76
CA PHE A 290 -41.42 -1.56 -33.32
C PHE A 290 -41.55 -2.57 -34.46
N VAL A 291 -40.91 -3.72 -34.29
CA VAL A 291 -40.64 -4.68 -35.36
C VAL A 291 -40.83 -6.13 -34.90
N SER A 292 -41.58 -6.37 -33.82
CA SER A 292 -41.76 -7.68 -33.19
C SER A 292 -40.43 -8.41 -32.94
N GLY A 293 -39.46 -7.70 -32.35
CA GLY A 293 -38.16 -8.27 -31.94
C GLY A 293 -37.94 -8.16 -30.43
N ALA A 294 -37.74 -9.29 -29.74
CA ALA A 294 -37.56 -9.33 -28.29
C ALA A 294 -36.14 -9.76 -27.85
N ASP A 295 -35.50 -8.95 -27.02
CA ASP A 295 -34.26 -9.29 -26.31
C ASP A 295 -34.46 -10.58 -25.49
N GLY A 296 -33.45 -11.44 -25.49
CA GLY A 296 -33.42 -12.65 -24.66
C GLY A 296 -34.46 -13.73 -24.97
N HIS A 297 -35.25 -13.62 -26.04
CA HIS A 297 -36.19 -14.68 -26.45
C HIS A 297 -35.47 -16.04 -26.68
N LEU A 298 -36.13 -17.16 -26.37
CA LEU A 298 -35.50 -18.49 -26.38
C LEU A 298 -36.33 -19.58 -27.09
N LYS A 299 -37.62 -19.70 -26.76
CA LYS A 299 -38.58 -20.55 -27.49
C LYS A 299 -39.97 -19.88 -27.48
N PRO A 300 -40.65 -19.68 -28.62
CA PRO A 300 -40.10 -19.86 -29.96
C PRO A 300 -38.90 -18.92 -30.23
N ALA A 301 -38.05 -19.29 -31.19
CA ALA A 301 -36.76 -18.67 -31.47
C ALA A 301 -36.81 -17.83 -32.76
N HIS A 302 -37.82 -16.97 -32.90
CA HIS A 302 -38.08 -16.25 -34.15
C HIS A 302 -37.46 -14.85 -34.17
N ALA A 303 -36.74 -14.55 -35.25
CA ALA A 303 -36.14 -13.23 -35.48
C ALA A 303 -37.20 -12.13 -35.58
N ASN A 304 -38.40 -12.45 -36.07
CA ASN A 304 -39.64 -11.71 -35.91
C ASN A 304 -40.66 -12.61 -35.20
N ASN A 305 -41.13 -12.21 -34.01
CA ASN A 305 -42.04 -13.02 -33.19
C ASN A 305 -43.53 -12.70 -33.41
N MET A 306 -43.88 -11.79 -34.33
CA MET A 306 -45.26 -11.46 -34.73
C MET A 306 -46.17 -11.07 -33.55
N SER A 307 -45.66 -10.34 -32.56
CA SER A 307 -46.44 -9.83 -31.40
C SER A 307 -45.69 -8.89 -30.45
N VAL A 308 -44.37 -9.02 -30.24
CA VAL A 308 -43.66 -8.47 -29.05
C VAL A 308 -42.33 -7.81 -29.40
N ASP A 309 -42.21 -6.52 -29.08
CA ASP A 309 -40.94 -5.80 -29.06
C ASP A 309 -40.40 -5.67 -27.64
N VAL A 310 -39.24 -6.25 -27.38
CA VAL A 310 -38.44 -5.94 -26.20
C VAL A 310 -37.07 -5.52 -26.67
N ARG A 311 -36.66 -4.29 -26.36
CA ARG A 311 -35.36 -3.78 -26.77
C ARG A 311 -34.71 -2.93 -25.71
N THR A 312 -33.41 -3.14 -25.53
CA THR A 312 -32.53 -2.26 -24.79
C THR A 312 -31.73 -1.37 -25.74
N ILE A 313 -31.71 -0.06 -25.50
CA ILE A 313 -30.94 0.93 -26.25
C ILE A 313 -30.09 1.81 -25.33
N ASP A 314 -28.92 2.21 -25.82
CA ASP A 314 -28.06 3.19 -25.16
C ASP A 314 -28.35 4.59 -25.73
N LEU A 315 -28.66 5.56 -24.86
CA LEU A 315 -29.02 6.91 -25.27
C LEU A 315 -27.81 7.79 -25.56
N ALA A 316 -27.96 8.67 -26.56
CA ALA A 316 -27.05 9.79 -26.75
C ALA A 316 -27.19 10.81 -25.61
N GLY A 317 -26.07 11.36 -25.14
CA GLY A 317 -26.02 12.28 -23.99
C GLY A 317 -26.74 13.63 -24.19
N ASP A 318 -27.22 13.92 -25.40
CA ASP A 318 -28.00 15.10 -25.75
C ASP A 318 -29.53 14.84 -25.80
N LEU A 319 -29.98 13.61 -25.53
CA LEU A 319 -31.41 13.28 -25.37
C LEU A 319 -31.93 13.60 -23.97
N LEU A 320 -31.09 13.39 -22.94
CA LEU A 320 -31.36 13.67 -21.52
C LEU A 320 -30.21 14.49 -20.93
N LYS A 321 -30.35 15.82 -20.86
CA LYS A 321 -29.22 16.67 -20.45
C LYS A 321 -28.94 16.53 -18.94
N PRO A 322 -27.70 16.77 -18.50
CA PRO A 322 -27.38 16.74 -17.07
C PRO A 322 -28.25 17.72 -16.28
N GLY A 323 -28.80 17.28 -15.15
CA GLY A 323 -29.68 18.10 -14.31
C GLY A 323 -31.15 18.13 -14.73
N GLU A 324 -31.51 17.68 -15.93
CA GLU A 324 -32.92 17.51 -16.32
C GLU A 324 -33.53 16.31 -15.59
N ALA A 325 -34.74 16.48 -15.06
CA ALA A 325 -35.49 15.46 -14.33
C ALA A 325 -36.70 14.97 -15.15
N GLY A 326 -36.76 13.66 -15.35
CA GLY A 326 -37.74 13.04 -16.23
C GLY A 326 -37.48 13.31 -17.71
N ALA A 327 -38.37 12.80 -18.56
CA ALA A 327 -38.30 12.98 -20.01
C ALA A 327 -39.69 12.93 -20.63
N ASN A 328 -39.95 13.76 -21.64
CA ASN A 328 -41.13 13.58 -22.49
C ASN A 328 -40.81 12.51 -23.54
N LEU A 329 -41.71 11.55 -23.69
CA LEU A 329 -41.65 10.47 -24.67
C LEU A 329 -42.74 10.70 -25.70
N SER A 330 -42.44 10.42 -26.96
CA SER A 330 -43.44 10.33 -28.00
C SER A 330 -43.21 9.07 -28.81
N PHE A 331 -44.31 8.37 -29.11
CA PHE A 331 -44.35 7.18 -29.93
C PHE A 331 -45.18 7.53 -31.16
N THR A 332 -44.62 7.34 -32.34
CA THR A 332 -45.31 7.64 -33.62
C THR A 332 -45.26 6.45 -34.55
N SER A 333 -46.22 6.37 -35.48
CA SER A 333 -46.24 5.40 -36.57
C SER A 333 -46.44 6.07 -37.92
N GLY A 334 -46.18 5.32 -39.01
CA GLY A 334 -46.72 5.62 -40.33
C GLY A 334 -48.17 5.15 -40.48
N HIS A 335 -48.45 3.88 -40.17
CA HIS A 335 -49.74 3.21 -40.42
C HIS A 335 -50.11 2.12 -39.38
N ASP A 336 -49.21 1.78 -38.47
CA ASP A 336 -49.32 0.71 -37.48
C ASP A 336 -50.01 1.17 -36.18
N ALA A 337 -50.38 0.22 -35.32
CA ALA A 337 -51.14 0.44 -34.10
C ALA A 337 -50.66 -0.47 -32.95
N TYR A 338 -49.50 -0.14 -32.39
CA TYR A 338 -48.86 -0.82 -31.26
C TYR A 338 -49.27 -0.27 -29.87
N LEU A 339 -48.80 -0.96 -28.81
CA LEU A 339 -48.94 -0.57 -27.40
C LEU A 339 -47.61 -0.70 -26.65
N VAL A 340 -47.17 0.39 -26.01
CA VAL A 340 -46.03 0.37 -25.08
C VAL A 340 -46.54 0.16 -23.65
N ALA A 341 -46.07 -0.92 -22.99
CA ALA A 341 -46.59 -1.36 -21.70
C ALA A 341 -45.59 -1.24 -20.53
N ASN A 342 -44.28 -1.16 -20.80
CA ASN A 342 -43.27 -1.04 -19.76
C ASN A 342 -42.01 -0.33 -20.29
N ILE A 343 -41.41 0.52 -19.46
CA ILE A 343 -40.16 1.24 -19.76
C ILE A 343 -39.28 1.20 -18.52
N VAL A 344 -37.99 0.93 -18.68
CA VAL A 344 -36.97 1.03 -17.63
C VAL A 344 -35.84 1.93 -18.09
N ALA A 345 -35.34 2.76 -17.18
CA ALA A 345 -34.21 3.66 -17.41
C ALA A 345 -33.10 3.39 -16.40
N SER A 346 -31.84 3.41 -16.84
CA SER A 346 -30.65 3.26 -16.01
C SER A 346 -29.66 4.36 -16.37
N SER A 347 -29.47 5.34 -15.48
CA SER A 347 -28.53 6.44 -15.68
C SER A 347 -27.37 6.33 -14.70
N GLY A 348 -26.15 6.28 -15.22
CA GLY A 348 -24.94 6.19 -14.40
C GLY A 348 -24.78 7.34 -13.42
N ARG A 349 -24.01 7.09 -12.36
CA ARG A 349 -23.47 8.13 -11.46
C ARG A 349 -21.95 8.13 -11.52
N PRO A 350 -21.29 9.27 -11.20
CA PRO A 350 -19.88 9.26 -10.82
C PRO A 350 -19.71 8.51 -9.49
N GLU A 351 -18.56 7.88 -9.33
CA GLU A 351 -18.16 7.22 -8.09
C GLU A 351 -16.65 7.45 -7.95
N LEU A 352 -16.21 8.08 -6.87
CA LEU A 352 -14.80 8.44 -6.70
C LEU A 352 -14.09 7.35 -5.89
N VAL A 353 -12.95 6.90 -6.41
CA VAL A 353 -11.97 6.08 -5.69
C VAL A 353 -10.68 6.88 -5.63
N VAL A 354 -10.02 6.88 -4.48
CA VAL A 354 -8.70 7.49 -4.29
C VAL A 354 -7.70 6.43 -3.85
N THR A 355 -6.46 6.54 -4.30
CA THR A 355 -5.33 5.73 -3.84
C THR A 355 -4.13 6.63 -3.54
N THR A 356 -3.39 6.27 -2.49
CA THR A 356 -2.22 7.00 -2.00
C THR A 356 -1.03 6.05 -1.88
N ALA A 357 0.15 6.50 -2.31
CA ALA A 357 1.40 5.78 -2.12
C ALA A 357 2.53 6.76 -1.76
N MET A 358 3.43 6.36 -0.86
CA MET A 358 4.67 7.08 -0.61
C MET A 358 5.75 6.64 -1.61
N ASP A 359 6.80 7.46 -1.78
CA ASP A 359 8.05 7.07 -2.44
C ASP A 359 8.96 6.21 -1.53
N LYS A 360 8.70 6.22 -0.22
CA LYS A 360 9.41 5.46 0.82
C LYS A 360 8.43 5.08 1.93
N ASP A 361 8.46 3.82 2.36
CA ASP A 361 7.67 3.36 3.52
C ASP A 361 8.34 3.71 4.87
N VAL A 362 9.66 3.99 4.84
CA VAL A 362 10.50 4.30 6.01
C VAL A 362 11.36 5.53 5.71
N ALA A 363 11.42 6.47 6.65
CA ALA A 363 12.26 7.67 6.57
C ALA A 363 12.77 8.10 7.95
N HIS A 364 13.61 9.13 8.01
CA HIS A 364 14.04 9.76 9.26
C HIS A 364 13.42 11.17 9.39
N PRO A 365 13.34 11.74 10.61
CA PRO A 365 12.88 13.12 10.78
C PRO A 365 13.60 14.10 9.86
N GLY A 366 12.83 14.92 9.14
CA GLY A 366 13.36 15.90 8.19
C GLY A 366 13.63 15.38 6.76
N ASP A 367 13.83 14.08 6.54
CA ASP A 367 14.08 13.50 5.22
C ASP A 367 12.95 13.87 4.24
N GLN A 368 13.26 14.23 2.99
CA GLN A 368 12.22 14.47 1.98
C GLN A 368 11.53 13.17 1.57
N VAL A 369 10.20 13.18 1.62
CA VAL A 369 9.30 12.11 1.20
C VAL A 369 8.21 12.68 0.28
N THR A 370 7.70 11.85 -0.62
CA THR A 370 6.75 12.24 -1.67
C THR A 370 5.53 11.35 -1.67
N GLN A 371 4.35 11.92 -1.41
CA GLN A 371 3.08 11.22 -1.57
C GLN A 371 2.58 11.39 -3.01
N SER A 372 2.35 10.28 -3.70
CA SER A 372 1.52 10.22 -4.91
C SER A 372 0.06 10.04 -4.52
N VAL A 373 -0.83 10.86 -5.08
CA VAL A 373 -2.29 10.73 -4.93
C VAL A 373 -2.91 10.51 -6.31
N THR A 374 -3.72 9.47 -6.46
CA THR A 374 -4.50 9.19 -7.68
C THR A 374 -5.98 9.22 -7.35
N VAL A 375 -6.76 10.01 -8.09
CA VAL A 375 -8.23 10.09 -7.96
C VAL A 375 -8.85 9.58 -9.26
N THR A 376 -9.67 8.55 -9.16
CA THR A 376 -10.32 7.85 -10.28
C THR A 376 -11.82 7.99 -10.17
N ASN A 377 -12.49 8.37 -11.25
CA ASN A 377 -13.94 8.25 -11.36
C ASN A 377 -14.28 6.88 -11.97
N THR A 378 -14.68 5.92 -11.14
CA THR A 378 -15.08 4.57 -11.59
C THR A 378 -16.50 4.54 -12.18
N GLY A 379 -17.22 5.66 -12.11
CA GLY A 379 -18.53 5.86 -12.72
C GLY A 379 -18.50 6.06 -14.22
N SER A 380 -19.68 5.97 -14.84
CA SER A 380 -19.88 6.32 -16.26
C SER A 380 -20.36 7.75 -16.48
N ALA A 381 -20.65 8.49 -15.40
CA ALA A 381 -21.05 9.89 -15.43
C ALA A 381 -19.97 10.79 -14.80
N PRO A 382 -19.94 12.10 -15.12
CA PRO A 382 -18.84 12.99 -14.73
C PRO A 382 -18.96 13.45 -13.27
N ALA A 383 -17.80 13.57 -12.62
CA ALA A 383 -17.65 14.29 -11.35
C ALA A 383 -17.13 15.70 -11.61
N VAL A 384 -17.53 16.66 -10.77
CA VAL A 384 -17.15 18.09 -10.82
C VAL A 384 -16.87 18.63 -9.41
N ASP A 385 -16.23 19.79 -9.34
CA ASP A 385 -15.82 20.47 -8.09
C ASP A 385 -15.05 19.53 -7.14
N ILE A 386 -14.18 18.69 -7.71
CA ILE A 386 -13.48 17.66 -6.95
C ILE A 386 -12.34 18.32 -6.17
N ARG A 387 -12.40 18.24 -4.85
CA ARG A 387 -11.40 18.81 -3.93
C ARG A 387 -10.74 17.71 -3.14
N VAL A 388 -9.43 17.61 -3.25
CA VAL A 388 -8.61 16.74 -2.41
C VAL A 388 -8.05 17.55 -1.26
N GLN A 389 -8.21 17.04 -0.05
CA GLN A 389 -7.59 17.52 1.18
C GLN A 389 -6.67 16.42 1.71
N SER A 390 -5.51 16.80 2.22
CA SER A 390 -4.56 15.87 2.83
C SER A 390 -4.14 16.39 4.19
N ASP A 391 -4.08 15.50 5.19
CA ASP A 391 -3.55 15.81 6.52
C ASP A 391 -2.05 16.15 6.51
N LEU A 392 -1.35 15.87 5.41
CA LEU A 392 0.02 16.33 5.16
C LEU A 392 0.14 17.87 5.05
N GLY A 393 -0.97 18.58 4.85
CA GLY A 393 -1.04 20.04 4.81
C GLY A 393 -1.55 20.62 3.49
N PRO A 394 -1.77 21.94 3.42
CA PRO A 394 -2.42 22.59 2.27
C PRO A 394 -1.62 22.49 0.96
N ALA A 395 -0.30 22.25 1.02
CA ALA A 395 0.54 22.00 -0.16
C ALA A 395 0.27 20.65 -0.85
N CYS A 396 -0.51 19.76 -0.23
CA CYS A 396 -0.97 18.49 -0.79
C CYS A 396 -2.47 18.51 -1.20
N ALA A 397 -3.14 19.67 -1.05
CA ALA A 397 -4.53 19.85 -1.47
C ALA A 397 -4.59 20.22 -2.96
N GLU A 398 -5.55 19.67 -3.68
CA GLU A 398 -5.70 19.84 -5.13
C GLU A 398 -7.17 20.04 -5.52
N ASN A 399 -7.42 20.80 -6.59
CA ASN A 399 -8.77 21.07 -7.11
C ASN A 399 -8.86 20.57 -8.56
N ILE A 400 -9.43 19.39 -8.75
CA ILE A 400 -9.70 18.80 -10.07
C ILE A 400 -11.08 19.31 -10.52
N PRO A 401 -11.20 20.24 -11.49
CA PRO A 401 -12.49 20.90 -11.75
C PRO A 401 -13.55 19.94 -12.28
N ARG A 402 -13.12 18.90 -12.99
CA ARG A 402 -13.95 17.91 -13.65
C ARG A 402 -13.16 16.63 -13.91
N LEU A 403 -13.84 15.48 -13.85
CA LEU A 403 -13.29 14.17 -14.22
C LEU A 403 -14.40 13.34 -14.89
N GLU A 404 -14.23 12.99 -16.16
CA GLU A 404 -15.24 12.20 -16.89
C GLU A 404 -15.31 10.75 -16.38
N GLY A 405 -16.33 10.01 -16.80
CA GLY A 405 -16.46 8.60 -16.43
C GLY A 405 -15.27 7.75 -16.91
N GLY A 406 -14.72 6.91 -16.04
CA GLY A 406 -13.55 6.08 -16.30
C GLY A 406 -12.21 6.82 -16.32
N GLN A 407 -12.18 8.15 -16.16
CA GLN A 407 -10.94 8.92 -16.10
C GLN A 407 -10.32 8.93 -14.69
N TRP A 408 -9.02 9.23 -14.65
CA TRP A 408 -8.27 9.47 -13.42
C TRP A 408 -7.38 10.71 -13.55
N ALA A 409 -7.11 11.34 -12.42
CA ALA A 409 -6.10 12.39 -12.27
C ALA A 409 -5.08 11.93 -11.22
N LYS A 410 -3.78 12.14 -11.49
CA LYS A 410 -2.69 11.84 -10.56
C LYS A 410 -1.81 13.06 -10.37
N TYR A 411 -1.44 13.32 -9.13
CA TYR A 411 -0.48 14.34 -8.75
C TYR A 411 0.40 13.83 -7.60
N SER A 412 1.39 14.63 -7.20
CA SER A 412 2.29 14.29 -6.09
C SER A 412 2.70 15.53 -5.33
N CYS A 413 2.79 15.43 -4.00
CA CYS A 413 3.36 16.46 -3.14
C CYS A 413 4.55 15.90 -2.36
N SER A 414 5.58 16.71 -2.18
CA SER A 414 6.77 16.37 -1.37
C SER A 414 6.83 17.25 -0.12
N ARG A 415 7.31 16.66 0.98
CA ARG A 415 7.54 17.34 2.27
C ARG A 415 8.64 16.65 3.06
N SER A 416 9.13 17.29 4.12
CA SER A 416 9.87 16.58 5.16
C SER A 416 8.97 15.58 5.90
N ALA A 417 9.54 14.42 6.21
CA ALA A 417 8.99 13.51 7.20
C ALA A 417 8.89 14.22 8.57
N PRO A 418 7.80 14.00 9.33
CA PRO A 418 7.64 14.50 10.71
C PRO A 418 8.62 13.82 11.69
N ASP A 419 8.54 14.15 12.97
CA ASP A 419 9.42 13.59 14.01
C ASP A 419 9.04 12.17 14.47
N ASP A 420 7.78 11.76 14.28
CA ASP A 420 7.20 10.46 14.66
C ASP A 420 6.30 9.90 13.53
N ASP A 421 6.01 8.59 13.57
CA ASP A 421 5.14 7.86 12.62
C ASP A 421 3.85 8.60 12.24
N VAL A 422 3.48 8.53 10.96
CA VAL A 422 2.26 9.17 10.43
C VAL A 422 1.47 8.22 9.53
N LYS A 423 0.15 8.42 9.46
CA LYS A 423 -0.78 7.72 8.55
C LYS A 423 -1.45 8.70 7.58
N PRO A 424 -0.75 9.16 6.53
CA PRO A 424 -1.23 10.25 5.69
C PRO A 424 -2.54 9.92 4.97
N THR A 425 -3.56 10.74 5.21
CA THR A 425 -4.94 10.57 4.75
C THR A 425 -5.27 11.57 3.66
N ALA A 426 -5.48 11.09 2.43
CA ALA A 426 -6.07 11.89 1.37
C ALA A 426 -7.60 11.70 1.38
N THR A 427 -8.34 12.76 1.67
CA THR A 427 -9.80 12.81 1.59
C THR A 427 -10.22 13.59 0.34
N VAL A 428 -10.95 12.93 -0.54
CA VAL A 428 -11.50 13.52 -1.76
C VAL A 428 -12.98 13.79 -1.54
N THR A 429 -13.43 14.99 -1.93
CA THR A 429 -14.85 15.34 -2.03
C THR A 429 -15.16 15.81 -3.45
N GLY A 430 -16.42 15.74 -3.87
CA GLY A 430 -16.86 16.25 -5.17
C GLY A 430 -18.38 16.19 -5.33
N GLN A 431 -18.87 16.50 -6.52
CA GLN A 431 -20.30 16.45 -6.84
C GLN A 431 -20.54 15.83 -8.23
N SER A 432 -21.72 15.28 -8.45
CA SER A 432 -22.24 14.98 -9.78
C SER A 432 -22.93 16.19 -10.41
N LEU A 433 -23.19 16.14 -11.72
CA LEU A 433 -23.96 17.18 -12.43
C LEU A 433 -25.45 17.27 -12.01
N VAL A 434 -25.93 16.39 -11.12
CA VAL A 434 -27.29 16.46 -10.52
C VAL A 434 -27.26 16.85 -9.03
N GLY A 435 -26.09 17.20 -8.49
CA GLY A 435 -25.91 17.61 -7.09
C GLY A 435 -25.69 16.47 -6.10
N ASP A 436 -25.73 15.20 -6.52
CA ASP A 436 -25.36 14.06 -5.66
C ASP A 436 -23.91 14.25 -5.17
N ARG A 437 -23.71 14.23 -3.84
CA ARG A 437 -22.40 14.49 -3.20
C ARG A 437 -21.52 13.24 -3.22
N LEU A 438 -20.24 13.43 -3.49
CA LEU A 438 -19.23 12.38 -3.58
C LEU A 438 -18.19 12.57 -2.48
N SER A 439 -17.74 11.46 -1.89
CA SER A 439 -16.64 11.45 -0.92
C SER A 439 -15.90 10.12 -0.98
N ALA A 440 -14.57 10.16 -0.90
CA ALA A 440 -13.70 8.99 -0.83
C ALA A 440 -12.47 9.32 0.03
N SER A 441 -11.84 8.31 0.62
CA SER A 441 -10.62 8.51 1.40
C SER A 441 -9.65 7.34 1.25
N ALA A 442 -8.35 7.64 1.20
CA ALA A 442 -7.29 6.65 1.25
C ALA A 442 -6.24 7.06 2.29
N GLN A 443 -5.61 6.06 2.88
CA GLN A 443 -4.52 6.23 3.84
C GLN A 443 -3.30 5.46 3.36
N THR A 444 -2.13 6.02 3.63
CA THR A 444 -0.84 5.30 3.57
C THR A 444 -0.19 5.35 4.96
N PHE A 445 1.00 4.79 5.10
CA PHE A 445 1.77 4.80 6.34
C PHE A 445 3.21 5.22 6.02
N LEU A 446 3.82 5.97 6.94
CA LEU A 446 5.23 6.31 6.90
C LEU A 446 5.81 6.07 8.29
N GLU A 447 6.75 5.14 8.36
CA GLU A 447 7.54 4.83 9.55
C GLU A 447 8.69 5.83 9.68
N VAL A 448 8.82 6.46 10.85
CA VAL A 448 9.84 7.50 11.11
C VAL A 448 10.82 6.99 12.15
N ILE A 449 12.05 6.71 11.72
CA ILE A 449 13.08 6.07 12.53
C ILE A 449 14.17 7.05 12.99
N ARG A 450 14.64 6.87 14.22
CA ARG A 450 15.76 7.56 14.86
C ARG A 450 16.79 6.51 15.28
N PRO A 451 17.66 6.06 14.36
CA PRO A 451 18.71 5.08 14.66
C PRO A 451 19.76 5.67 15.59
N GLY A 452 20.31 4.83 16.46
CA GLY A 452 21.34 5.21 17.42
C GLY A 452 22.12 3.99 17.87
N ILE A 453 23.44 4.14 18.00
CA ILE A 453 24.32 3.11 18.54
C ILE A 453 25.23 3.74 19.59
N ALA A 454 25.55 2.98 20.63
CA ALA A 454 26.54 3.33 21.63
C ALA A 454 27.48 2.15 21.85
N VAL A 455 28.74 2.43 22.16
CA VAL A 455 29.71 1.43 22.57
C VAL A 455 30.44 1.89 23.83
N THR A 456 30.75 0.94 24.72
CA THR A 456 31.72 1.14 25.80
C THR A 456 32.84 0.11 25.66
N LYS A 457 34.05 0.44 26.13
CA LYS A 457 35.20 -0.46 26.15
C LYS A 457 35.92 -0.31 27.48
N SER A 458 36.30 -1.42 28.08
CA SER A 458 37.13 -1.46 29.30
C SER A 458 38.30 -2.42 29.11
N ALA A 459 39.43 -2.14 29.77
CA ALA A 459 40.64 -2.96 29.78
C ALA A 459 40.95 -3.40 31.21
N VAL A 460 41.02 -4.72 31.44
CA VAL A 460 41.28 -5.32 32.74
C VAL A 460 42.27 -6.49 32.59
N PRO A 461 43.42 -6.48 33.29
CA PRO A 461 43.92 -5.39 34.13
C PRO A 461 44.40 -4.19 33.30
N ASN A 462 44.36 -2.98 33.89
CA ASN A 462 44.91 -1.78 33.25
C ASN A 462 46.42 -1.57 33.53
N THR A 463 47.02 -2.39 34.40
CA THR A 463 48.46 -2.37 34.73
C THR A 463 48.98 -3.80 34.69
N VAL A 464 50.01 -4.07 33.90
CA VAL A 464 50.50 -5.42 33.58
C VAL A 464 52.01 -5.46 33.40
N LEU A 465 52.59 -6.66 33.39
CA LEU A 465 53.97 -6.92 32.94
C LEU A 465 53.99 -7.35 31.46
N SER A 466 55.11 -7.15 30.77
CA SER A 466 55.31 -7.62 29.39
C SER A 466 55.02 -9.13 29.29
N GLY A 467 54.22 -9.53 28.29
CA GLY A 467 53.73 -10.89 28.09
C GLY A 467 52.48 -11.31 28.90
N GLN A 468 51.97 -10.50 29.83
CA GLN A 468 50.70 -10.79 30.52
C GLN A 468 49.48 -10.46 29.63
N ALA A 469 48.36 -11.17 29.84
CA ALA A 469 47.14 -10.93 29.09
C ALA A 469 46.34 -9.74 29.63
N VAL A 470 45.94 -8.83 28.75
CA VAL A 470 44.97 -7.76 29.00
C VAL A 470 43.65 -8.17 28.36
N GLY A 471 42.60 -8.31 29.17
CA GLY A 471 41.25 -8.58 28.70
C GLY A 471 40.52 -7.28 28.36
N TYR A 472 39.89 -7.23 27.20
CA TYR A 472 38.94 -6.19 26.84
C TYR A 472 37.51 -6.72 26.94
N THR A 473 36.63 -5.89 27.50
CA THR A 473 35.18 -6.06 27.37
C THR A 473 34.63 -4.86 26.60
N ILE A 474 33.93 -5.15 25.50
CA ILE A 474 33.29 -4.17 24.63
C ILE A 474 31.77 -4.43 24.72
N GLU A 475 31.00 -3.44 25.16
CA GLU A 475 29.54 -3.50 25.14
C GLU A 475 29.03 -2.63 24.00
N VAL A 476 28.28 -3.21 23.06
CA VAL A 476 27.61 -2.47 21.99
C VAL A 476 26.11 -2.50 22.26
N ARG A 477 25.48 -1.32 22.26
CA ARG A 477 24.05 -1.15 22.50
C ARG A 477 23.38 -0.36 21.38
N ASN A 478 22.24 -0.86 20.89
CA ASN A 478 21.33 -0.05 20.08
C ASN A 478 20.58 0.92 21.01
N THR A 479 20.74 2.22 20.74
CA THR A 479 20.13 3.33 21.50
C THR A 479 19.01 4.02 20.74
N GLY A 480 18.78 3.66 19.48
CA GLY A 480 17.67 4.15 18.67
C GLY A 480 16.36 3.37 18.85
N ASP A 481 15.35 3.75 18.09
CA ASP A 481 14.02 3.10 18.06
C ASP A 481 13.92 1.94 17.04
N THR A 482 14.81 1.90 16.04
CA THR A 482 14.80 0.92 14.94
C THR A 482 15.83 -0.20 15.08
N LEU A 483 15.62 -1.32 14.36
CA LEU A 483 16.57 -2.43 14.24
C LEU A 483 17.85 -1.98 13.53
N LEU A 484 19.01 -2.31 14.10
CA LEU A 484 20.30 -2.19 13.41
C LEU A 484 20.74 -3.55 12.85
N SER A 485 21.35 -3.51 11.66
CA SER A 485 21.76 -4.67 10.87
C SER A 485 23.15 -4.48 10.28
N GLY A 486 23.84 -5.60 9.99
CA GLY A 486 25.24 -5.56 9.54
C GLY A 486 26.12 -4.81 10.53
N VAL A 487 25.93 -5.08 11.83
CA VAL A 487 26.71 -4.46 12.89
C VAL A 487 28.13 -5.01 12.85
N SER A 488 29.14 -4.14 12.89
CA SER A 488 30.55 -4.49 12.79
C SER A 488 31.39 -3.69 13.78
N ILE A 489 32.39 -4.34 14.39
CA ILE A 489 33.37 -3.73 15.31
C ILE A 489 34.73 -3.75 14.63
N ASP A 490 35.29 -2.58 14.32
CA ASP A 490 36.60 -2.38 13.69
C ASP A 490 37.64 -2.09 14.80
N ASP A 491 38.60 -3.00 15.01
CA ASP A 491 39.71 -2.86 15.97
C ASP A 491 41.06 -3.08 15.26
N LYS A 492 41.70 -1.98 14.82
CA LYS A 492 42.98 -2.02 14.09
C LYS A 492 44.22 -2.21 14.97
N GLN A 493 44.05 -2.46 16.27
CA GLN A 493 45.15 -2.56 17.23
C GLN A 493 45.20 -3.92 17.92
N VAL A 494 44.07 -4.62 17.97
CA VAL A 494 43.92 -5.98 18.49
C VAL A 494 42.95 -6.75 17.59
N ASP A 495 43.49 -7.49 16.61
CA ASP A 495 42.75 -8.36 15.68
C ASP A 495 41.77 -9.31 16.42
N ALA A 496 42.12 -9.74 17.63
CA ALA A 496 41.27 -10.58 18.46
C ALA A 496 39.94 -9.91 18.88
N CYS A 497 39.83 -8.59 18.77
CA CYS A 497 38.64 -7.77 19.02
C CYS A 497 37.91 -7.33 17.73
N ASP A 498 38.51 -7.48 16.55
CA ASP A 498 37.88 -7.15 15.26
C ASP A 498 36.74 -8.12 14.94
N ARG A 499 35.54 -7.62 14.65
CA ARG A 499 34.35 -8.42 14.32
C ARG A 499 33.61 -7.77 13.14
N PRO A 500 33.95 -8.13 11.89
CA PRO A 500 33.28 -7.60 10.71
C PRO A 500 31.82 -8.09 10.57
N ASP A 501 31.46 -9.17 11.26
CA ASP A 501 30.06 -9.57 11.50
C ASP A 501 29.81 -9.73 13.01
N PHE A 502 29.00 -8.82 13.55
CA PHE A 502 28.43 -8.85 14.89
C PHE A 502 26.90 -9.01 14.84
N GLY A 503 26.35 -9.30 13.65
CA GLY A 503 24.95 -9.57 13.38
C GLY A 503 24.05 -8.34 13.38
N THR A 504 22.94 -8.44 14.12
CA THR A 504 21.92 -7.40 14.30
C THR A 504 21.87 -6.93 15.76
N LEU A 505 21.26 -5.77 16.01
CA LEU A 505 20.86 -5.32 17.34
C LEU A 505 19.43 -4.79 17.29
N ALA A 506 18.50 -5.48 17.96
CA ALA A 506 17.13 -5.04 18.13
C ALA A 506 17.04 -3.75 18.96
N THR A 507 15.90 -3.07 18.89
CA THR A 507 15.62 -1.81 19.61
C THR A 507 15.96 -1.95 21.11
N GLY A 508 16.93 -1.19 21.58
CA GLY A 508 17.38 -1.20 22.98
C GLY A 508 18.30 -2.36 23.39
N GLU A 509 18.57 -3.34 22.51
CA GLU A 509 19.42 -4.52 22.77
C GLU A 509 20.89 -4.12 23.00
N ALA A 510 21.55 -4.83 23.93
CA ALA A 510 22.99 -4.74 24.15
C ALA A 510 23.66 -6.12 24.02
N LYS A 511 24.85 -6.16 23.43
CA LYS A 511 25.68 -7.36 23.28
C LYS A 511 27.11 -7.09 23.74
N LEU A 512 27.71 -8.11 24.36
CA LEU A 512 29.09 -8.08 24.84
C LEU A 512 30.01 -8.84 23.87
N LEU A 513 31.17 -8.24 23.59
CA LEU A 513 32.33 -8.91 23.03
C LEU A 513 33.44 -8.93 24.08
N HIS A 514 33.98 -10.13 24.34
CA HIS A 514 35.20 -10.31 25.11
C HIS A 514 36.33 -10.73 24.16
N CYS A 515 37.49 -10.09 24.33
CA CYS A 515 38.71 -10.35 23.57
C CYS A 515 39.93 -10.03 24.45
N SER A 516 41.13 -10.43 24.03
CA SER A 516 42.34 -10.16 24.81
C SER A 516 43.58 -10.02 23.93
N VAL A 517 44.58 -9.30 24.44
CA VAL A 517 45.91 -9.18 23.83
C VAL A 517 46.98 -9.53 24.86
N ALA A 518 48.10 -10.10 24.44
CA ALA A 518 49.29 -10.18 25.27
C ALA A 518 50.00 -8.82 25.24
N ALA A 519 50.34 -8.29 26.41
CA ALA A 519 51.11 -7.05 26.52
C ALA A 519 52.47 -7.19 25.83
N GLY A 520 52.85 -6.20 25.02
CA GLY A 520 54.22 -6.03 24.56
C GLY A 520 55.08 -5.36 25.64
N ASP A 521 56.18 -4.73 25.22
CA ASP A 521 57.05 -4.01 26.14
C ASP A 521 56.48 -2.64 26.55
N GLU A 522 55.62 -2.03 25.72
CA GLU A 522 54.96 -0.76 26.01
C GLU A 522 53.43 -0.89 26.02
N GLY A 523 52.78 -0.04 26.83
CA GLY A 523 51.33 0.05 26.92
C GLY A 523 50.72 0.90 25.79
N PHE A 524 49.44 0.66 25.47
CA PHE A 524 48.73 1.46 24.46
C PHE A 524 47.25 1.67 24.78
N THR A 525 46.69 2.74 24.21
CA THR A 525 45.23 2.96 24.12
C THR A 525 44.71 2.19 22.91
N ASN A 526 43.83 1.22 23.14
CA ASN A 526 43.12 0.48 22.09
C ASN A 526 41.77 1.14 21.81
N ASN A 527 41.49 1.47 20.54
CA ASN A 527 40.27 2.11 20.05
C ASN A 527 39.42 1.11 19.23
N VAL A 528 38.09 1.22 19.31
CA VAL A 528 37.15 0.55 18.41
C VAL A 528 36.20 1.56 17.78
N THR A 529 35.91 1.34 16.50
CA THR A 529 34.81 2.00 15.78
C THR A 529 33.74 0.95 15.54
N VAL A 530 32.52 1.19 16.01
CA VAL A 530 31.37 0.30 15.81
C VAL A 530 30.39 0.94 14.85
N ILE A 531 30.00 0.22 13.81
CA ILE A 531 29.08 0.68 12.76
C ILE A 531 27.87 -0.24 12.75
N GLY A 532 26.66 0.32 12.59
CA GLY A 532 25.42 -0.42 12.31
C GLY A 532 24.60 0.27 11.22
N THR A 533 23.83 -0.50 10.47
CA THR A 533 22.99 0.01 9.36
C THR A 533 21.51 -0.17 9.68
N ASP A 534 20.73 0.90 9.61
CA ASP A 534 19.29 0.89 9.91
C ASP A 534 18.42 0.41 8.73
N LYS A 535 17.11 0.30 8.99
CA LYS A 535 16.08 -0.16 8.04
C LYS A 535 15.98 0.69 6.77
N ALA A 536 16.39 1.96 6.80
CA ALA A 536 16.41 2.85 5.63
C ALA A 536 17.80 2.92 4.96
N GLY A 537 18.76 2.11 5.40
CA GLY A 537 20.10 2.01 4.82
C GLY A 537 21.07 3.11 5.26
N ARG A 538 20.69 3.98 6.21
CA ARG A 538 21.61 4.93 6.84
C ARG A 538 22.51 4.16 7.82
N LYS A 539 23.72 4.70 8.05
CA LYS A 539 24.69 4.12 8.97
C LYS A 539 24.84 5.01 10.20
N VAL A 540 24.86 4.37 11.37
CA VAL A 540 25.22 4.99 12.64
C VAL A 540 26.55 4.40 13.12
N THR A 541 27.37 5.27 13.72
CA THR A 541 28.72 4.93 14.18
C THR A 541 28.90 5.42 15.61
N ALA A 542 29.61 4.65 16.44
CA ALA A 542 30.08 5.08 17.75
C ALA A 542 31.47 4.52 18.04
N ASP A 543 32.29 5.29 18.74
CA ASP A 543 33.67 4.96 19.06
C ASP A 543 33.87 4.80 20.58
N ALA A 544 34.72 3.85 20.98
CA ALA A 544 35.16 3.71 22.37
C ALA A 544 36.65 3.32 22.44
N HIS A 545 37.28 3.60 23.57
CA HIS A 545 38.69 3.26 23.79
C HIS A 545 38.95 2.81 25.23
N ALA A 546 39.98 1.99 25.41
CA ALA A 546 40.52 1.64 26.72
C ALA A 546 42.04 1.42 26.64
N ALA A 547 42.75 1.81 27.69
CA ALA A 547 44.22 1.77 27.74
C ALA A 547 44.73 0.89 28.88
N PHE A 548 45.94 0.37 28.71
CA PHE A 548 46.71 -0.29 29.75
C PHE A 548 48.17 0.17 29.75
N THR A 549 48.84 0.05 30.89
CA THR A 549 50.24 0.41 31.08
C THR A 549 51.07 -0.86 31.34
N VAL A 550 52.19 -1.00 30.62
CA VAL A 550 53.19 -2.03 30.90
C VAL A 550 54.19 -1.50 31.92
N ILE A 551 54.48 -2.28 32.95
CA ILE A 551 55.49 -1.96 33.95
C ILE A 551 56.71 -2.86 33.74
N HIS A 552 57.89 -2.25 33.87
CA HIS A 552 59.18 -2.93 33.89
C HIS A 552 59.77 -2.94 35.32
N PRO A 553 59.58 -4.03 36.09
CA PRO A 553 60.23 -4.25 37.37
C PRO A 553 61.75 -4.09 37.27
N ARG A 554 62.34 -3.34 38.20
CA ARG A 554 63.79 -3.10 38.33
C ARG A 554 64.13 -2.92 39.81
N ILE A 555 65.34 -3.29 40.19
CA ILE A 555 65.89 -3.02 41.53
C ILE A 555 67.32 -2.52 41.39
N GLU A 556 67.66 -1.46 42.12
CA GLU A 556 69.00 -0.92 42.20
C GLU A 556 69.68 -1.47 43.46
N PHE A 557 70.93 -1.92 43.30
CA PHE A 557 71.69 -2.54 44.38
C PHE A 557 73.14 -2.10 44.35
N SER A 558 73.68 -1.69 45.51
CA SER A 558 75.05 -1.21 45.66
C SER A 558 75.63 -1.70 46.98
N VAL A 559 76.83 -2.28 46.93
CA VAL A 559 77.60 -2.71 48.10
C VAL A 559 78.95 -2.00 48.05
N ARG A 560 79.28 -1.24 49.10
CA ARG A 560 80.50 -0.39 49.15
C ARG A 560 81.28 -0.64 50.44
N PRO A 561 82.57 -1.02 50.37
CA PRO A 561 83.38 -1.24 51.57
C PRO A 561 83.94 0.07 52.12
N SER A 562 84.18 0.14 53.43
CA SER A 562 84.90 1.24 54.08
C SER A 562 86.37 1.33 53.63
N THR A 563 86.97 0.20 53.24
CA THR A 563 88.28 0.13 52.59
C THR A 563 88.35 -1.05 51.62
N ARG A 564 89.10 -0.91 50.52
CA ARG A 564 89.39 -2.02 49.59
C ARG A 564 90.55 -2.91 50.03
N ALA A 565 91.25 -2.55 51.10
CA ALA A 565 92.29 -3.38 51.69
C ALA A 565 92.39 -3.18 53.22
N ALA A 566 92.56 -4.27 53.96
CA ALA A 566 92.61 -4.28 55.43
C ALA A 566 93.59 -5.34 55.95
N ARG A 567 94.12 -5.15 57.16
CA ARG A 567 94.99 -6.12 57.85
C ARG A 567 94.16 -7.23 58.50
N ALA A 568 94.78 -8.39 58.73
CA ALA A 568 94.13 -9.46 59.49
C ALA A 568 93.78 -8.99 60.92
N GLY A 569 92.54 -9.22 61.34
CA GLY A 569 91.97 -8.73 62.60
C GLY A 569 91.21 -7.40 62.50
N GLU A 570 91.40 -6.60 61.45
CA GLU A 570 90.63 -5.37 61.25
C GLU A 570 89.20 -5.68 60.79
N SER A 571 88.23 -4.85 61.20
CA SER A 571 86.85 -4.98 60.73
C SER A 571 86.56 -4.04 59.57
N VAL A 572 86.13 -4.60 58.45
CA VAL A 572 85.69 -3.83 57.28
C VAL A 572 84.17 -3.74 57.34
N THR A 573 83.64 -2.52 57.21
CA THR A 573 82.21 -2.24 57.20
C THR A 573 81.76 -2.00 55.77
N PHE A 574 80.64 -2.61 55.39
CA PHE A 574 80.07 -2.51 54.05
C PHE A 574 78.73 -1.81 54.14
N SER A 575 78.60 -0.69 53.43
CA SER A 575 77.33 -0.03 53.21
C SER A 575 76.58 -0.74 52.09
N VAL A 576 75.37 -1.18 52.38
CA VAL A 576 74.48 -1.87 51.43
C VAL A 576 73.26 -0.99 51.18
N THR A 577 73.09 -0.58 49.93
CA THR A 577 72.00 0.26 49.43
C THR A 577 71.11 -0.58 48.54
N VAL A 578 69.81 -0.65 48.84
CA VAL A 578 68.77 -1.25 47.99
C VAL A 578 67.75 -0.15 47.66
N ARG A 579 67.48 0.09 46.37
CA ARG A 579 66.46 1.06 45.94
C ARG A 579 65.50 0.45 44.92
N ASN A 580 64.22 0.83 45.02
CA ASN A 580 63.19 0.54 44.04
C ASN A 580 63.00 1.76 43.12
N PRO A 581 63.56 1.79 41.90
CA PRO A 581 63.37 2.90 40.96
C PRO A 581 62.01 2.89 40.24
N THR A 582 61.14 1.89 40.47
CA THR A 582 59.90 1.71 39.70
C THR A 582 58.69 2.42 40.35
N PRO A 583 57.59 2.64 39.60
CA PRO A 583 56.36 3.23 40.14
C PRO A 583 55.48 2.23 40.92
N ILE A 584 55.87 0.95 41.00
CA ILE A 584 55.15 -0.10 41.73
C ILE A 584 55.86 -0.46 43.03
N GLN A 585 55.15 -1.07 43.98
CA GLN A 585 55.77 -1.68 45.16
C GLN A 585 56.51 -2.96 44.78
N LEU A 586 57.63 -3.23 45.46
CA LEU A 586 58.30 -4.53 45.46
C LEU A 586 58.06 -5.21 46.82
N GLY A 587 57.77 -6.50 46.80
CA GLY A 587 57.70 -7.37 47.98
C GLY A 587 58.75 -8.48 47.94
N ASN A 588 58.80 -9.30 48.99
CA ASN A 588 59.81 -10.35 49.19
C ASN A 588 61.25 -9.84 49.01
N VAL A 589 61.50 -8.57 49.35
CA VAL A 589 62.78 -7.89 49.11
C VAL A 589 63.82 -8.42 50.11
N ARG A 590 64.76 -9.23 49.63
CA ARG A 590 65.75 -9.91 50.48
C ARG A 590 67.14 -9.85 49.86
N VAL A 591 68.12 -9.46 50.65
CA VAL A 591 69.55 -9.58 50.33
C VAL A 591 70.07 -10.89 50.92
N THR A 592 70.71 -11.69 50.08
CA THR A 592 71.31 -13.00 50.43
C THR A 592 72.75 -13.08 49.90
N GLY A 593 73.48 -14.15 50.22
CA GLY A 593 74.85 -14.38 49.72
C GLY A 593 75.91 -14.36 50.82
N THR A 594 77.16 -14.12 50.44
CA THR A 594 78.33 -14.22 51.32
C THR A 594 79.02 -12.86 51.55
N PRO A 595 79.47 -12.56 52.78
CA PRO A 595 79.24 -13.30 54.02
C PRO A 595 77.80 -13.13 54.54
N SER A 596 77.27 -14.14 55.21
CA SER A 596 75.89 -14.19 55.71
C SER A 596 75.55 -13.08 56.73
N ALA A 597 76.55 -12.49 57.39
CA ALA A 597 76.40 -11.31 58.25
C ALA A 597 75.88 -10.05 57.52
N CYS A 598 75.91 -10.05 56.17
CA CYS A 598 75.36 -8.98 55.34
C CYS A 598 74.00 -9.33 54.70
N ALA A 599 73.48 -10.56 54.92
CA ALA A 599 72.15 -10.94 54.47
C ALA A 599 71.08 -10.21 55.30
N ARG A 600 69.99 -9.79 54.64
CA ARG A 600 68.94 -8.98 55.26
C ARG A 600 67.60 -9.25 54.59
N ASP A 601 66.57 -9.56 55.38
CA ASP A 601 65.21 -9.41 54.90
C ASP A 601 64.75 -7.95 55.10
N ILE A 602 64.16 -7.40 54.06
CA ILE A 602 63.65 -6.02 54.00
C ILE A 602 62.11 -6.04 53.84
N GLY A 603 61.52 -7.19 53.47
CA GLY A 603 60.09 -7.35 53.26
C GLY A 603 59.58 -6.63 52.02
N THR A 604 59.35 -5.31 52.11
CA THR A 604 58.73 -4.50 51.06
C THR A 604 59.45 -3.17 50.83
N LEU A 605 59.61 -2.78 49.57
CA LEU A 605 60.01 -1.43 49.16
C LEU A 605 58.85 -0.78 48.40
N ALA A 606 58.34 0.34 48.91
CA ALA A 606 57.41 1.22 48.21
C ALA A 606 58.06 1.81 46.93
N PRO A 607 57.27 2.39 46.00
CA PRO A 607 57.80 3.12 44.85
C PRO A 607 58.83 4.18 45.27
N GLN A 608 59.93 4.29 44.52
CA GLN A 608 61.07 5.20 44.80
C GLN A 608 61.81 5.00 46.13
N GLN A 609 61.41 4.05 46.98
CA GLN A 609 62.02 3.86 48.31
C GLN A 609 63.45 3.31 48.21
N THR A 610 64.33 3.89 49.02
CA THR A 610 65.69 3.38 49.31
C THR A 610 65.73 2.85 50.74
N VAL A 611 66.41 1.72 50.95
CA VAL A 611 66.81 1.19 52.25
C VAL A 611 68.33 1.05 52.26
N GLU A 612 68.97 1.65 53.25
CA GLU A 612 70.41 1.53 53.48
C GLU A 612 70.68 0.88 54.83
N TYR A 613 71.66 -0.02 54.88
CA TYR A 613 72.14 -0.62 56.12
C TYR A 613 73.63 -0.95 56.03
N THR A 614 74.25 -1.21 57.18
CA THR A 614 75.66 -1.64 57.25
C THR A 614 75.78 -3.04 57.82
N CYS A 615 76.81 -3.75 57.38
CA CYS A 615 77.30 -4.98 57.99
C CYS A 615 78.83 -4.89 58.16
N SER A 616 79.39 -5.56 59.17
CA SER A 616 80.82 -5.51 59.46
C SER A 616 81.41 -6.92 59.51
N VAL A 617 82.58 -7.10 58.91
CA VAL A 617 83.25 -8.39 58.74
C VAL A 617 84.69 -8.28 59.22
N VAL A 618 85.12 -9.16 60.12
CA VAL A 618 86.51 -9.21 60.58
C VAL A 618 87.37 -9.91 59.54
N MET A 619 88.37 -9.21 59.02
CA MET A 619 89.27 -9.70 58.00
C MET A 619 90.17 -10.80 58.57
N ARG A 620 90.21 -11.97 57.93
CA ARG A 620 91.08 -13.10 58.31
C ARG A 620 91.89 -13.62 57.11
N GLU A 621 91.29 -13.59 55.94
CA GLU A 621 91.84 -13.94 54.64
C GLU A 621 91.26 -12.99 53.58
N ARG A 622 91.62 -13.16 52.30
CA ARG A 622 91.09 -12.35 51.21
C ARG A 622 89.57 -12.53 51.08
N LEU A 623 88.81 -11.51 51.46
CA LEU A 623 87.35 -11.55 51.43
C LEU A 623 86.80 -11.21 50.03
N THR A 624 86.15 -12.18 49.40
CA THR A 624 85.26 -11.94 48.25
C THR A 624 83.82 -11.91 48.77
N ILE A 625 83.22 -10.72 48.78
CA ILE A 625 81.79 -10.56 48.98
C ILE A 625 81.07 -10.85 47.68
N SER A 626 79.96 -11.58 47.76
CA SER A 626 78.98 -11.72 46.69
C SER A 626 77.59 -11.76 47.29
N LEU A 627 76.91 -10.61 47.26
CA LEU A 627 75.53 -10.48 47.74
C LEU A 627 74.59 -10.38 46.53
N THR A 628 73.42 -10.99 46.65
CA THR A 628 72.35 -10.91 45.65
C THR A 628 71.09 -10.40 46.34
N VAL A 629 70.54 -9.29 45.86
CA VAL A 629 69.18 -8.89 46.20
C VAL A 629 68.21 -9.60 45.27
N THR A 630 67.09 -10.08 45.82
CA THR A 630 65.92 -10.59 45.09
C THR A 630 64.69 -9.82 45.52
N ALA A 631 63.79 -9.52 44.60
CA ALA A 631 62.49 -8.91 44.90
C ALA A 631 61.41 -9.33 43.89
N THR A 632 60.17 -9.40 44.35
CA THR A 632 59.00 -9.77 43.55
C THR A 632 58.10 -8.54 43.37
N PRO A 633 57.71 -8.15 42.14
CA PRO A 633 56.89 -6.97 41.91
C PRO A 633 55.45 -7.17 42.39
N PHE A 634 54.84 -6.10 42.88
CA PHE A 634 53.46 -6.07 43.36
C PHE A 634 52.57 -5.38 42.31
N ILE A 635 51.68 -6.16 41.68
CA ILE A 635 50.86 -5.78 40.53
C ILE A 635 49.39 -6.02 40.89
N ASN A 636 48.52 -5.04 40.66
CA ASN A 636 47.07 -5.12 40.91
C ASN A 636 46.66 -5.61 42.31
N GLY A 637 47.48 -5.34 43.34
CA GLY A 637 47.23 -5.74 44.72
C GLY A 637 47.77 -7.13 45.11
N GLN A 638 48.55 -7.80 44.25
CA GLN A 638 49.13 -9.12 44.51
C GLN A 638 50.60 -9.20 44.07
N LEU A 639 51.34 -10.19 44.58
CA LEU A 639 52.70 -10.50 44.12
C LEU A 639 52.64 -11.22 42.77
N ALA A 640 53.44 -10.79 41.79
CA ALA A 640 53.62 -11.55 40.56
C ALA A 640 54.63 -12.69 40.79
N GLU A 641 54.16 -13.82 41.31
CA GLU A 641 55.01 -14.92 41.79
C GLU A 641 55.68 -15.77 40.69
N THR A 642 55.62 -15.38 39.41
CA THR A 642 56.29 -16.15 38.36
C THR A 642 57.81 -15.97 38.44
N ARG A 643 58.54 -17.05 38.12
CA ARG A 643 60.00 -17.06 38.17
C ARG A 643 60.67 -16.15 37.12
N ARG A 644 59.90 -15.55 36.20
CA ARG A 644 60.39 -14.53 35.24
C ARG A 644 60.30 -13.11 35.79
N ASP A 645 59.32 -12.84 36.66
CA ASP A 645 59.00 -11.48 37.12
C ASP A 645 59.86 -11.05 38.33
N THR A 646 60.53 -12.02 38.97
CA THR A 646 61.38 -11.78 40.14
C THR A 646 62.70 -11.09 39.74
N VAL A 647 62.82 -9.79 40.01
CA VAL A 647 64.06 -9.04 39.78
C VAL A 647 65.13 -9.48 40.75
N ASN A 648 66.35 -9.64 40.24
CA ASN A 648 67.52 -9.92 41.06
C ASN A 648 68.74 -9.17 40.53
N LEU A 649 69.66 -8.82 41.44
CA LEU A 649 70.90 -8.13 41.09
C LEU A 649 72.00 -8.54 42.09
N THR A 650 73.14 -8.97 41.56
CA THR A 650 74.30 -9.41 42.34
C THR A 650 75.37 -8.32 42.36
N ALA A 651 75.83 -7.94 43.54
CA ALA A 651 76.97 -7.06 43.73
C ALA A 651 78.11 -7.83 44.41
N SER A 652 79.26 -7.87 43.75
CA SER A 652 80.45 -8.55 44.24
C SER A 652 81.60 -7.56 44.47
N VAL A 653 82.27 -7.68 45.62
CA VAL A 653 83.37 -6.79 46.03
C VAL A 653 84.48 -7.62 46.64
N ILE A 654 85.71 -7.42 46.16
CA ILE A 654 86.90 -8.02 46.76
C ILE A 654 87.57 -7.00 47.66
N VAL A 655 87.93 -7.43 48.86
CA VAL A 655 88.85 -6.72 49.77
C VAL A 655 90.15 -7.53 49.85
N SER A 656 91.29 -6.85 49.70
CA SER A 656 92.61 -7.47 49.79
C SER A 656 93.15 -7.46 51.22
N LEU A 657 93.96 -8.46 51.56
CA LEU A 657 94.76 -8.41 52.79
C LEU A 657 95.92 -7.42 52.60
N VAL A 658 96.27 -6.66 53.65
CA VAL A 658 97.47 -5.79 53.69
C VAL A 658 98.51 -6.43 54.60
N GLU A 659 99.70 -6.68 54.09
CA GLU A 659 100.84 -7.15 54.87
C GLU A 659 101.39 -6.03 55.79
N PRO A 660 101.91 -6.35 56.99
CA PRO A 660 102.44 -5.35 57.91
C PRO A 660 103.76 -4.77 57.39
N THR A 661 103.77 -3.46 57.09
CA THR A 661 104.97 -2.71 56.71
C THR A 661 105.95 -2.59 57.89
N ALA A 662 107.23 -2.89 57.63
CA ALA A 662 108.31 -2.75 58.61
C ALA A 662 108.67 -1.28 58.90
N GLU A 663 109.18 -1.01 60.10
CA GLU A 663 109.47 0.33 60.61
C GLU A 663 110.85 0.87 60.15
N PRO A 664 110.99 2.16 59.76
CA PRO A 664 112.25 2.68 59.23
C PRO A 664 113.34 2.97 60.31
N PRO A 665 114.62 2.64 60.06
CA PRO A 665 115.73 3.03 60.94
C PRO A 665 116.03 4.56 60.98
N PRO A 666 116.72 5.05 62.03
CA PRO A 666 116.91 6.49 62.27
C PRO A 666 118.00 7.17 61.41
N VAL A 667 117.82 8.48 61.20
CA VAL A 667 118.61 9.33 60.28
C VAL A 667 119.99 9.74 60.83
N ARG A 668 121.03 9.69 59.98
CA ARG A 668 122.27 10.48 60.13
C ARG A 668 122.39 11.55 59.02
N LYS A 669 123.16 12.61 59.29
CA LYS A 669 123.13 13.87 58.52
C LYS A 669 124.17 14.00 57.40
N SER A 670 123.82 14.85 56.42
CA SER A 670 124.66 15.75 55.61
C SER A 670 125.47 15.20 54.41
N ALA A 671 125.06 15.67 53.22
CA ALA A 671 125.94 16.37 52.28
C ALA A 671 125.13 17.43 51.47
N LYS A 672 125.82 18.43 50.90
CA LYS A 672 125.30 19.40 49.89
C LYS A 672 125.43 18.78 48.47
N THR A 673 124.95 19.30 47.33
CA THR A 673 124.20 20.51 46.86
C THR A 673 123.40 20.05 45.58
N ASP A 674 122.65 20.79 44.75
CA ASP A 674 122.55 22.23 44.43
C ASP A 674 121.15 22.64 43.84
N ARG A 675 120.98 23.90 43.44
CA ARG A 675 119.79 24.50 42.76
C ARG A 675 119.66 24.02 41.31
N THR A 676 118.48 24.00 40.65
CA THR A 676 117.60 25.11 40.23
C THR A 676 116.10 24.78 40.41
N GLU A 677 115.18 25.69 40.75
CA GLU A 677 114.64 26.82 39.95
C GLU A 677 114.03 26.40 38.60
N ASN A 678 112.79 26.75 38.22
CA ASN A 678 111.87 27.78 38.75
C ASN A 678 110.39 27.32 38.90
N ALA A 679 109.58 28.16 39.55
CA ALA A 679 108.14 28.00 39.82
C ALA A 679 107.30 28.77 38.73
N PRO A 680 106.04 29.29 38.89
CA PRO A 680 105.17 29.40 40.09
C PRO A 680 103.63 29.26 39.86
N VAL A 681 102.88 29.72 40.87
CA VAL A 681 101.47 30.19 40.92
C VAL A 681 100.34 29.15 41.01
N ALA A 682 99.29 29.55 41.73
CA ALA A 682 98.06 28.81 41.98
C ALA A 682 96.82 29.67 41.65
N ALA A 683 95.64 29.07 41.79
CA ALA A 683 94.38 29.71 42.17
C ALA A 683 93.55 30.51 41.12
N PHE A 684 92.23 30.30 41.27
CA PHE A 684 91.11 31.23 41.07
C PHE A 684 90.43 31.46 39.68
N VAL A 685 89.32 30.71 39.52
CA VAL A 685 87.92 31.23 39.35
C VAL A 685 87.42 31.74 37.98
N ALA A 686 86.25 31.18 37.62
CA ALA A 686 85.20 31.64 36.69
C ALA A 686 85.48 31.71 35.16
N GLY A 687 84.43 31.48 34.37
CA GLY A 687 84.42 31.68 32.91
C GLY A 687 83.35 30.86 32.19
N LEU A 688 82.38 31.51 31.56
CA LEU A 688 81.29 30.87 30.80
C LEU A 688 81.67 30.54 29.33
N ALA A 689 81.14 29.41 28.87
CA ALA A 689 80.45 29.20 27.58
C ALA A 689 81.16 29.25 26.19
N ALA A 690 80.62 28.38 25.33
CA ALA A 690 80.24 28.62 23.92
C ALA A 690 81.26 28.51 22.74
N ILE A 691 80.93 27.60 21.80
CA ILE A 691 80.88 27.70 20.32
C ILE A 691 82.19 28.24 19.63
N SER A 692 82.83 27.59 18.63
CA SER A 692 82.30 27.42 17.27
C SER A 692 83.20 26.59 16.31
N THR A 693 82.66 25.60 15.59
CA THR A 693 82.83 25.36 14.11
C THR A 693 84.25 25.13 13.48
N PHE A 694 84.50 24.87 12.17
CA PHE A 694 83.70 24.79 10.92
C PHE A 694 84.42 24.01 9.77
N VAL A 695 83.74 23.88 8.60
CA VAL A 695 84.25 23.87 7.19
C VAL A 695 84.83 22.56 6.60
N THR A 696 84.63 22.14 5.32
CA THR A 696 83.50 21.99 4.32
C THR A 696 84.09 21.24 3.07
N VAL A 697 83.51 20.96 1.87
CA VAL A 697 82.30 21.35 1.09
C VAL A 697 82.00 20.30 -0.03
N GLY A 698 80.81 20.33 -0.67
CA GLY A 698 80.50 19.67 -1.98
C GLY A 698 79.34 18.65 -1.93
N ALA A 699 78.11 18.89 -2.43
CA ALA A 699 77.62 19.15 -3.82
C ALA A 699 77.53 17.83 -4.68
N ILE A 700 76.50 17.52 -5.50
CA ILE A 700 75.63 18.36 -6.37
C ILE A 700 74.16 17.82 -6.51
N SER A 701 73.19 18.76 -6.50
CA SER A 701 71.85 18.91 -7.14
C SER A 701 70.88 17.79 -7.67
N ALA A 702 69.57 18.14 -7.59
CA ALA A 702 68.46 17.94 -8.57
C ALA A 702 67.70 16.57 -8.65
N THR A 703 66.37 16.46 -8.95
CA THR A 703 65.26 17.44 -9.19
C THR A 703 63.84 16.82 -9.11
N ALA A 704 62.82 17.62 -8.71
CA ALA A 704 61.38 17.53 -9.05
C ALA A 704 60.57 16.27 -8.57
N ARG A 705 59.22 16.22 -8.56
CA ARG A 705 58.14 17.11 -9.07
C ARG A 705 56.91 17.10 -8.13
N SER A 706 55.80 17.78 -8.47
CA SER A 706 54.67 18.11 -7.57
C SER A 706 53.29 17.59 -7.97
N LYS A 707 52.31 17.78 -7.05
CA LYS A 707 50.86 17.45 -7.11
C LYS A 707 50.55 15.96 -6.85
N ARG A 708 49.40 15.62 -6.26
CA ARG A 708 48.14 16.39 -6.14
C ARG A 708 47.62 16.45 -4.71
#